data_AF-A0AAV2IDP1-F1
#
_entry.id   AF-A0AAV2IDP1-F1
#
_cell.length_a   1.000
_cell.length_b   1.000
_cell.length_c   1.000
_cell.angle_alpha   90.00
_cell.angle_beta   90.00
_cell.angle_gamma   90.00
#
_symmetry.space_group_name_H-M   'P 1'
#
loop_
_entity.id
_entity.type
_entity.pdbx_description
1 polymer ?
#
loop_
_entity_poly.entity_id
_entity_poly.type
_entity_poly.pdbx_seq_one_letter_code
_entity_poly.pdbx_strand_id
1 'polypeptide(L)'
;MANVADALNQYLVSNGDGEPLDCLSIPEGTYRGWVPRQLYSLELRVVRLPFLRLLSFPVGGTSLGSLSRHLIVLDAVGNNLFKLSASFVECNRLTTLNLGFNHFTEIPFPVYRLSQLEVLILEHNYIETIHSSIEQLKNLRVLNLSGNLLSEVPDELKRCRRLQELHLSGNFYPRGHLKEFPECICSLTELIYLDLSWQQIKNIPETFGNLRKLQVLNLKWNQLQTVSLEMRRCTKLRRVNLSGALRLMSGIPDALFCLEDLHELYLSDNFFTDIPEKVCGMVKLKTLAVQRNSLLRISPDLFKLRYLETLELSDNYLESIPAGIKNLKKLKCLGLANNTLTELPDEIRWLEQLKFLHLGNNQITKLPETIYHLHNLIMLDVNNNQLTEIPLLLDQLEQLAEHDGLSIVNNNLRSPYKEICELGTQALFEFLKGIRLKEAHHRWKMILIGAAQAGKTSLRQALMLGRSKLTAEHERTWVMERHLWEPESRIRVQILDFGGHHIYQAAHHMFLSPDALHILVFDLTKYTSEVYEDLIGHWLEAIMDRAAGAKIVIVGTHCDLCTNEDTEDKVQDILRLMKRDEGMKRQQIDNEIRLIQEELDNPESREVSGGIPEIGVGRMQEKLNKLLKMRNSRSQIPDKIFVVSCADSLMNMELLRNFLIEKLKFEAVSALPEHWFIFLEQMQQLPEKVLTWNRTLELFLQVMAQNQQSMMGMGGSPERSLEMVLKYFHSTGEIVWYHENDQLKATVFHKPESLIDMLRVVFRHDFKQVVYYDKEVGETVSIREEQFTKMKRDFLNKGLMTKEMLRYLLIHFKLSEEAPETFLSLILSLMIKFNLCFELTDSTANALLGSSQIVQFPWFFPGEPPPELESKWPSSRPANNFELCMEILFPGRAPPNFFEKLSVKLHHFLSDANRVNWKNGVLAERNYSKLLVVREKRNGSTVVVVSARGASDLKELWWLIINVRKAAMSLFKDWPLLKCEISLVCGHCILKDTDEPYRYPGHVLEHVIPKGLYVIRCCEKFPDDEVPTCFVFPLDDLDEESHQDHMRVATNFLFAAEDVVDGPQSGIQFVLSDTGLSFIASNLGANWILIALSLGVQQIRIEQLQMDHKSV
;
A
#
# COMPACT_ATOMS: atom_id res chain seq x y z
N MET A 1 -4.49 53.50 -19.73
CA MET A 1 -5.94 53.63 -19.48
C MET A 1 -6.81 52.95 -20.55
N ALA A 2 -6.34 52.70 -21.78
CA ALA A 2 -7.12 51.96 -22.80
C ALA A 2 -7.41 50.49 -22.41
N ASN A 3 -6.45 49.75 -21.82
CA ASN A 3 -6.62 48.33 -21.47
C ASN A 3 -7.67 47.99 -20.38
N VAL A 4 -8.16 48.95 -19.59
CA VAL A 4 -9.03 48.65 -18.42
C VAL A 4 -10.51 48.61 -18.80
N ALA A 5 -10.94 49.47 -19.72
CA ALA A 5 -12.29 49.43 -20.27
C ALA A 5 -12.48 48.17 -21.13
N ASP A 6 -11.45 47.79 -21.90
CA ASP A 6 -11.44 46.58 -22.73
C ASP A 6 -11.50 45.31 -21.87
N ALA A 7 -10.74 45.25 -20.76
CA ALA A 7 -10.80 44.12 -19.82
C ALA A 7 -12.18 43.99 -19.15
N LEU A 8 -12.83 45.10 -18.78
CA LEU A 8 -14.17 45.02 -18.19
C LEU A 8 -15.21 44.60 -19.24
N ASN A 9 -15.10 45.09 -20.47
CA ASN A 9 -15.95 44.68 -21.60
C ASN A 9 -15.83 43.18 -21.92
N GLN A 10 -14.66 42.55 -21.70
CA GLN A 10 -14.47 41.11 -21.89
C GLN A 10 -15.27 40.24 -20.92
N TYR A 11 -15.63 40.76 -19.74
CA TYR A 11 -16.35 40.02 -18.69
C TYR A 11 -17.82 40.39 -18.57
N LEU A 12 -18.26 41.33 -19.41
CA LEU A 12 -19.66 41.68 -19.56
C LEU A 12 -20.32 40.63 -20.48
N VAL A 13 -21.45 40.08 -20.04
CA VAL A 13 -22.18 39.03 -20.78
C VAL A 13 -23.29 39.66 -21.61
N SER A 14 -23.31 39.42 -22.93
CA SER A 14 -24.32 40.03 -23.81
C SER A 14 -25.66 39.33 -23.63
N ASN A 15 -26.72 40.12 -23.50
CA ASN A 15 -28.05 39.62 -23.86
C ASN A 15 -28.11 39.64 -25.39
N GLY A 16 -28.57 38.56 -26.02
CA GLY A 16 -28.45 38.31 -27.47
C GLY A 16 -29.02 39.38 -28.42
N ASP A 17 -29.53 40.50 -27.93
CA ASP A 17 -30.28 41.53 -28.65
C ASP A 17 -29.59 42.91 -28.74
N GLY A 18 -28.30 43.03 -28.42
CA GLY A 18 -27.52 44.25 -28.71
C GLY A 18 -27.77 45.46 -27.79
N GLU A 19 -28.47 45.29 -26.68
CA GLU A 19 -28.56 46.26 -25.57
C GLU A 19 -27.32 46.18 -24.63
N PRO A 20 -27.00 47.24 -23.86
CA PRO A 20 -25.83 47.25 -22.99
C PRO A 20 -25.86 46.10 -21.97
N LEU A 21 -24.67 45.52 -21.75
CA LEU A 21 -24.45 44.32 -20.96
C LEU A 21 -24.82 44.55 -19.48
N ASP A 22 -25.87 43.90 -18.97
CA ASP A 22 -26.41 44.12 -17.62
C ASP A 22 -25.88 43.12 -16.57
N CYS A 23 -25.00 42.20 -16.98
CA CYS A 23 -24.38 41.19 -16.14
C CYS A 23 -22.85 41.23 -16.27
N LEU A 24 -22.16 41.30 -15.14
CA LEU A 24 -20.71 41.18 -15.01
C LEU A 24 -20.35 39.90 -14.27
N SER A 25 -19.46 39.09 -14.83
CA SER A 25 -18.93 37.90 -14.15
C SER A 25 -17.43 37.77 -14.38
N ILE A 26 -16.64 37.98 -13.32
CA ILE A 26 -15.18 37.87 -13.39
C ILE A 26 -14.78 36.39 -13.14
N PRO A 27 -13.99 35.76 -14.05
CA PRO A 27 -13.51 34.40 -13.85
C PRO A 27 -12.54 34.31 -12.66
N GLU A 28 -12.61 33.18 -11.95
CA GLU A 28 -11.77 32.85 -10.82
C GLU A 28 -10.26 33.03 -11.12
N GLY A 29 -9.51 33.57 -10.15
CA GLY A 29 -8.05 33.65 -10.21
C GLY A 29 -7.46 34.74 -11.11
N THR A 30 -8.26 35.39 -11.95
CA THR A 30 -7.77 36.33 -12.99
C THR A 30 -7.26 37.66 -12.43
N TYR A 31 -7.91 38.20 -11.40
CA TYR A 31 -7.53 39.48 -10.76
C TYR A 31 -7.52 39.36 -9.24
N ARG A 32 -6.35 39.09 -8.65
CA ARG A 32 -6.19 39.01 -7.18
C ARG A 32 -6.26 40.41 -6.56
N GLY A 33 -7.28 40.63 -5.73
CA GLY A 33 -7.43 41.79 -4.84
C GLY A 33 -7.92 43.07 -5.53
N TRP A 34 -8.40 43.01 -6.78
CA TRP A 34 -8.67 44.20 -7.57
C TRP A 34 -10.03 44.17 -8.29
N VAL A 35 -10.80 45.24 -8.09
CA VAL A 35 -12.04 45.55 -8.84
C VAL A 35 -11.94 47.02 -9.33
N PRO A 36 -12.12 47.30 -10.63
CA PRO A 36 -12.02 48.66 -11.16
C PRO A 36 -13.10 49.57 -10.57
N ARG A 37 -12.74 50.83 -10.24
CA ARG A 37 -13.68 51.83 -9.71
C ARG A 37 -14.80 52.18 -10.71
N GLN A 38 -14.55 52.00 -12.01
CA GLN A 38 -15.53 52.18 -13.07
C GLN A 38 -16.75 51.26 -12.91
N LEU A 39 -16.61 50.13 -12.22
CA LEU A 39 -17.73 49.24 -11.90
C LEU A 39 -18.89 49.99 -11.24
N TYR A 40 -18.58 50.89 -10.30
CA TYR A 40 -19.57 51.60 -9.50
C TYR A 40 -20.30 52.71 -10.28
N SER A 41 -19.87 52.98 -11.52
CA SER A 41 -20.55 53.89 -12.46
C SER A 41 -21.44 53.17 -13.49
N LEU A 42 -21.47 51.84 -13.49
CA LEU A 42 -22.27 51.06 -14.44
C LEU A 42 -23.65 50.68 -13.88
N GLU A 43 -24.62 50.58 -14.77
CA GLU A 43 -26.02 50.21 -14.45
C GLU A 43 -26.25 48.70 -14.52
N LEU A 44 -25.39 47.92 -13.83
CA LEU A 44 -25.46 46.46 -13.85
C LEU A 44 -26.54 45.93 -12.90
N ARG A 45 -27.22 44.86 -13.33
CA ARG A 45 -28.21 44.12 -12.54
C ARG A 45 -27.60 42.92 -11.82
N VAL A 46 -26.61 42.28 -12.43
CA VAL A 46 -25.95 41.09 -11.87
C VAL A 46 -24.45 41.33 -11.80
N VAL A 47 -23.87 41.11 -10.63
CA VAL A 47 -22.42 41.22 -10.40
C VAL A 47 -21.92 39.97 -9.70
N ARG A 48 -21.00 39.24 -10.33
CA ARG A 48 -20.33 38.07 -9.77
C ARG A 48 -18.82 38.27 -9.68
N LEU A 49 -18.30 38.12 -8.46
CA LEU A 49 -16.92 38.39 -8.06
C LEU A 49 -16.34 37.22 -7.24
N PRO A 50 -16.34 35.97 -7.75
CA PRO A 50 -15.92 34.80 -6.98
C PRO A 50 -14.39 34.74 -6.81
N PHE A 51 -13.93 34.42 -5.60
CA PHE A 51 -12.53 34.08 -5.29
C PHE A 51 -11.47 35.13 -5.69
N LEU A 52 -11.82 36.42 -5.62
CA LEU A 52 -10.93 37.53 -5.98
C LEU A 52 -10.07 38.03 -4.81
N ARG A 53 -10.17 37.44 -3.61
CA ARG A 53 -9.45 37.87 -2.39
C ARG A 53 -9.75 39.33 -1.97
N LEU A 54 -10.97 39.81 -2.22
CA LEU A 54 -11.37 41.17 -1.84
C LEU A 54 -11.45 41.31 -0.32
N LEU A 55 -10.91 42.40 0.23
CA LEU A 55 -10.97 42.69 1.66
C LEU A 55 -12.22 43.50 2.06
N SER A 56 -12.78 44.25 1.11
CA SER A 56 -13.99 45.05 1.32
C SER A 56 -14.73 45.23 -0.01
N PHE A 57 -16.05 45.40 0.08
CA PHE A 57 -16.87 45.76 -1.07
C PHE A 57 -17.78 46.95 -0.72
N PRO A 58 -17.76 48.04 -1.51
CA PRO A 58 -16.83 48.34 -2.61
C PRO A 58 -15.37 48.55 -2.16
N VAL A 59 -14.42 48.21 -3.04
CA VAL A 59 -12.97 48.31 -2.78
C VAL A 59 -12.56 49.76 -2.48
N GLY A 60 -11.90 49.96 -1.34
CA GLY A 60 -11.41 51.28 -0.90
C GLY A 60 -12.44 52.16 -0.20
N GLY A 61 -13.60 51.62 0.20
CA GLY A 61 -14.59 52.36 1.00
C GLY A 61 -15.33 53.46 0.24
N THR A 62 -15.37 53.37 -1.10
CA THR A 62 -16.08 54.31 -1.98
C THR A 62 -17.60 54.11 -1.91
N SER A 63 -18.39 55.02 -2.50
CA SER A 63 -19.83 54.81 -2.69
C SER A 63 -20.07 53.84 -3.85
N LEU A 64 -21.15 53.03 -3.77
CA LEU A 64 -21.61 52.16 -4.85
C LEU A 64 -22.16 52.92 -6.07
N GLY A 65 -22.34 54.25 -5.99
CA GLY A 65 -22.64 55.09 -7.15
C GLY A 65 -23.96 54.72 -7.83
N SER A 66 -23.94 54.55 -9.16
CA SER A 66 -25.13 54.17 -9.94
C SER A 66 -25.46 52.68 -9.86
N LEU A 67 -24.50 51.84 -9.42
CA LEU A 67 -24.67 50.40 -9.28
C LEU A 67 -25.75 50.06 -8.24
N SER A 68 -25.81 50.82 -7.13
CA SER A 68 -26.80 50.59 -6.06
C SER A 68 -28.25 50.70 -6.54
N ARG A 69 -28.53 51.48 -7.59
CA ARG A 69 -29.90 51.69 -8.11
C ARG A 69 -30.42 50.53 -8.96
N HIS A 70 -29.53 49.69 -9.49
CA HIS A 70 -29.86 48.68 -10.50
C HIS A 70 -29.55 47.24 -10.06
N LEU A 71 -28.69 47.06 -9.06
CA LEU A 71 -28.23 45.74 -8.62
C LEU A 71 -29.38 44.88 -8.06
N ILE A 72 -29.54 43.69 -8.64
CA ILE A 72 -30.52 42.66 -8.27
C ILE A 72 -29.81 41.46 -7.64
N VAL A 73 -28.65 41.08 -8.19
CA VAL A 73 -27.86 39.94 -7.72
C VAL A 73 -26.42 40.38 -7.47
N LEU A 74 -25.94 40.14 -6.25
CA LEU A 74 -24.53 40.22 -5.91
C LEU A 74 -24.03 38.86 -5.44
N ASP A 75 -23.02 38.35 -6.12
CA ASP A 75 -22.27 37.17 -5.70
C ASP A 75 -20.81 37.53 -5.46
N ALA A 76 -20.36 37.46 -4.22
CA ALA A 76 -18.98 37.71 -3.81
C ALA A 76 -18.44 36.57 -2.94
N VAL A 77 -18.76 35.34 -3.32
CA VAL A 77 -18.27 34.12 -2.64
C VAL A 77 -16.75 34.00 -2.65
N GLY A 78 -16.17 33.44 -1.58
CA GLY A 78 -14.77 33.02 -1.55
C GLY A 78 -13.75 34.17 -1.47
N ASN A 79 -14.18 35.33 -0.97
CA ASN A 79 -13.33 36.50 -0.80
C ASN A 79 -12.80 36.59 0.64
N ASN A 80 -12.10 37.69 0.94
CA ASN A 80 -11.64 38.01 2.29
C ASN A 80 -12.48 39.13 2.91
N LEU A 81 -13.77 39.22 2.58
CA LEU A 81 -14.63 40.31 3.03
C LEU A 81 -14.91 40.13 4.52
N PHE A 82 -14.71 41.19 5.30
CA PHE A 82 -15.05 41.23 6.73
C PHE A 82 -16.03 42.36 7.07
N LYS A 83 -16.32 43.26 6.11
CA LYS A 83 -17.30 44.35 6.26
C LYS A 83 -17.90 44.76 4.93
N LEU A 84 -19.14 45.26 4.98
CA LEU A 84 -19.80 45.95 3.87
C LEU A 84 -19.91 47.45 4.17
N SER A 85 -19.88 48.28 3.11
CA SER A 85 -20.08 49.73 3.24
C SER A 85 -21.50 50.07 3.69
N ALA A 86 -21.65 51.16 4.46
CA ALA A 86 -22.97 51.66 4.85
C ALA A 86 -23.85 52.07 3.66
N SER A 87 -23.24 52.43 2.51
CA SER A 87 -23.94 52.74 1.27
C SER A 87 -24.71 51.54 0.68
N PHE A 88 -24.46 50.32 1.16
CA PHE A 88 -25.15 49.12 0.70
C PHE A 88 -26.65 49.15 0.99
N VAL A 89 -27.11 49.99 1.93
CA VAL A 89 -28.54 50.25 2.19
C VAL A 89 -29.25 50.82 0.95
N GLU A 90 -28.53 51.45 0.02
CA GLU A 90 -29.11 52.02 -1.21
C GLU A 90 -29.51 50.97 -2.24
N CYS A 91 -29.05 49.72 -2.10
CA CYS A 91 -29.31 48.58 -3.00
C CYS A 91 -30.75 48.03 -2.88
N ASN A 92 -31.76 48.89 -2.99
CA ASN A 92 -33.16 48.56 -2.69
C ASN A 92 -33.82 47.56 -3.65
N ARG A 93 -33.16 47.19 -4.76
CA ARG A 93 -33.63 46.18 -5.72
C ARG A 93 -32.97 44.81 -5.55
N LEU A 94 -32.04 44.67 -4.59
CA LEU A 94 -31.29 43.44 -4.40
C LEU A 94 -32.22 42.33 -3.89
N THR A 95 -32.32 41.25 -4.67
CA THR A 95 -33.10 40.05 -4.31
C THR A 95 -32.19 38.91 -3.87
N THR A 96 -30.96 38.85 -4.37
CA THR A 96 -30.00 37.77 -4.08
C THR A 96 -28.67 38.34 -3.65
N LEU A 97 -28.22 37.94 -2.46
CA LEU A 97 -26.92 38.30 -1.90
C LEU A 97 -26.18 37.03 -1.46
N ASN A 98 -25.07 36.72 -2.14
CA ASN A 98 -24.16 35.65 -1.77
C ASN A 98 -22.82 36.22 -1.28
N LEU A 99 -22.52 35.94 -0.02
CA LEU A 99 -21.32 36.33 0.71
C LEU A 99 -20.68 35.12 1.41
N GLY A 100 -20.92 33.91 0.92
CA GLY A 100 -20.32 32.69 1.48
C GLY A 100 -18.80 32.67 1.40
N PHE A 101 -18.13 31.88 2.26
CA PHE A 101 -16.67 31.74 2.31
C PHE A 101 -15.94 33.09 2.41
N ASN A 102 -16.27 33.86 3.45
CA ASN A 102 -15.69 35.16 3.77
C ASN A 102 -15.31 35.21 5.26
N HIS A 103 -14.95 36.38 5.79
CA HIS A 103 -14.52 36.56 7.19
C HIS A 103 -15.50 37.44 8.00
N PHE A 104 -16.81 37.37 7.73
CA PHE A 104 -17.81 38.11 8.50
C PHE A 104 -18.03 37.50 9.89
N THR A 105 -17.99 38.31 10.94
CA THR A 105 -18.28 37.91 12.34
C THR A 105 -19.74 38.14 12.75
N GLU A 106 -20.45 38.97 11.98
CA GLU A 106 -21.88 39.24 12.11
C GLU A 106 -22.46 39.49 10.71
N ILE A 107 -23.78 39.34 10.58
CA ILE A 107 -24.46 39.77 9.35
C ILE A 107 -24.34 41.31 9.28
N PRO A 108 -23.74 41.89 8.23
CA PRO A 108 -23.53 43.33 8.15
C PRO A 108 -24.84 44.10 8.28
N PHE A 109 -24.89 45.09 9.17
CA PHE A 109 -26.12 45.82 9.48
C PHE A 109 -26.89 46.38 8.25
N PRO A 110 -26.23 46.87 7.18
CA PRO A 110 -26.92 47.29 5.96
C PRO A 110 -27.82 46.23 5.32
N VAL A 111 -27.49 44.94 5.46
CA VAL A 111 -28.23 43.83 4.86
C VAL A 111 -29.66 43.76 5.41
N TYR A 112 -29.88 44.03 6.69
CA TYR A 112 -31.23 43.97 7.30
C TYR A 112 -32.21 44.97 6.70
N ARG A 113 -31.73 46.06 6.09
CA ARG A 113 -32.58 47.09 5.47
C ARG A 113 -32.99 46.75 4.02
N LEU A 114 -32.46 45.66 3.45
CA LEU A 114 -32.75 45.22 2.09
C LEU A 114 -34.09 44.47 2.03
N SER A 115 -35.19 45.21 2.10
CA SER A 115 -36.55 44.63 2.20
C SER A 115 -36.98 43.74 1.02
N GLN A 116 -36.33 43.84 -0.14
CA GLN A 116 -36.61 43.01 -1.32
C GLN A 116 -35.81 41.69 -1.36
N LEU A 117 -34.92 41.46 -0.39
CA LEU A 117 -34.05 40.30 -0.38
C LEU A 117 -34.87 39.01 -0.22
N GLU A 118 -34.69 38.09 -1.16
CA GLU A 118 -35.32 36.76 -1.18
C GLU A 118 -34.29 35.66 -0.83
N VAL A 119 -33.02 35.85 -1.20
CA VAL A 119 -31.95 34.86 -1.00
C VAL A 119 -30.76 35.52 -0.31
N LEU A 120 -30.39 35.00 0.86
CA LEU A 120 -29.21 35.41 1.61
C LEU A 120 -28.32 34.20 1.91
N ILE A 121 -27.12 34.19 1.36
CA ILE A 121 -26.12 33.14 1.55
C ILE A 121 -24.91 33.74 2.26
N LEU A 122 -24.58 33.20 3.42
CA LEU A 122 -23.52 33.63 4.33
C LEU A 122 -22.78 32.41 4.91
N GLU A 123 -22.76 31.29 4.19
CA GLU A 123 -22.12 30.06 4.65
C GLU A 123 -20.61 30.22 4.83
N HIS A 124 -19.99 29.39 5.67
CA HIS A 124 -18.55 29.39 5.93
C HIS A 124 -17.97 30.79 6.20
N ASN A 125 -18.53 31.44 7.22
CA ASN A 125 -18.06 32.69 7.80
C ASN A 125 -17.82 32.47 9.32
N TYR A 126 -17.61 33.54 10.08
CA TYR A 126 -17.44 33.50 11.54
C TYR A 126 -18.62 34.10 12.29
N ILE A 127 -19.84 34.02 11.74
CA ILE A 127 -21.02 34.69 12.32
C ILE A 127 -21.39 34.03 13.65
N GLU A 128 -21.35 34.81 14.73
CA GLU A 128 -21.66 34.31 16.09
C GLU A 128 -23.12 34.53 16.49
N THR A 129 -23.73 35.62 16.03
CA THR A 129 -25.09 36.01 16.39
C THR A 129 -25.88 36.54 15.18
N ILE A 130 -27.21 36.40 15.24
CA ILE A 130 -28.16 37.00 14.31
C ILE A 130 -28.89 38.12 15.05
N HIS A 131 -28.86 39.34 14.52
CA HIS A 131 -29.51 40.48 15.14
C HIS A 131 -31.04 40.40 14.97
N SER A 132 -31.80 40.91 15.95
CA SER A 132 -33.28 40.91 15.93
C SER A 132 -33.89 41.60 14.70
N SER A 133 -33.16 42.52 14.08
CA SER A 133 -33.51 43.17 12.80
C SER A 133 -33.73 42.22 11.62
N ILE A 134 -33.42 40.92 11.76
CA ILE A 134 -33.76 39.90 10.76
C ILE A 134 -35.25 39.90 10.39
N GLU A 135 -36.14 40.31 11.31
CA GLU A 135 -37.59 40.45 11.04
C GLU A 135 -37.94 41.43 9.90
N GLN A 136 -37.01 42.31 9.52
CA GLN A 136 -37.19 43.27 8.43
C GLN A 136 -37.14 42.58 7.05
N LEU A 137 -36.48 41.42 6.94
CA LEU A 137 -36.34 40.64 5.70
C LEU A 137 -37.57 39.76 5.44
N LYS A 138 -38.74 40.40 5.26
CA LYS A 138 -40.04 39.72 5.14
C LYS A 138 -40.21 38.90 3.86
N ASN A 139 -39.40 39.18 2.84
CA ASN A 139 -39.43 38.50 1.55
C ASN A 139 -38.47 37.31 1.46
N LEU A 140 -37.67 37.07 2.51
CA LEU A 140 -36.66 36.02 2.52
C LEU A 140 -37.31 34.64 2.33
N ARG A 141 -36.79 33.90 1.35
CA ARG A 141 -37.17 32.52 1.00
C ARG A 141 -36.05 31.55 1.32
N VAL A 142 -34.80 31.96 1.12
CA VAL A 142 -33.62 31.12 1.39
C VAL A 142 -32.68 31.88 2.32
N LEU A 143 -32.33 31.25 3.45
CA LEU A 143 -31.31 31.71 4.37
C LEU A 143 -30.30 30.60 4.60
N ASN A 144 -29.07 30.77 4.12
CA ASN A 144 -27.97 29.84 4.37
C ASN A 144 -26.91 30.51 5.25
N LEU A 145 -26.78 29.99 6.48
CA LEU A 145 -25.78 30.37 7.48
C LEU A 145 -24.94 29.16 7.91
N SER A 146 -24.87 28.13 7.06
CA SER A 146 -24.12 26.90 7.36
C SER A 146 -22.65 27.19 7.61
N GLY A 147 -22.02 26.45 8.50
CA GLY A 147 -20.61 26.60 8.81
C GLY A 147 -20.25 27.97 9.40
N ASN A 148 -21.10 28.51 10.26
CA ASN A 148 -20.81 29.66 11.10
C ASN A 148 -20.62 29.23 12.57
N LEU A 149 -20.57 30.20 13.48
CA LEU A 149 -20.35 30.00 14.91
C LEU A 149 -21.61 30.29 15.75
N LEU A 150 -22.79 30.04 15.17
CA LEU A 150 -24.08 30.39 15.78
C LEU A 150 -24.35 29.54 17.03
N SER A 151 -24.61 30.22 18.15
CA SER A 151 -25.00 29.58 19.41
C SER A 151 -26.50 29.67 19.70
N GLU A 152 -27.20 30.63 19.07
CA GLU A 152 -28.63 30.86 19.22
C GLU A 152 -29.25 31.40 17.92
N VAL A 153 -30.57 31.25 17.81
CA VAL A 153 -31.37 31.83 16.72
C VAL A 153 -32.41 32.75 17.35
N PRO A 154 -32.46 34.04 16.95
CA PRO A 154 -33.36 35.02 17.55
C PRO A 154 -34.81 34.70 17.25
N ASP A 155 -35.65 35.03 18.21
CA ASP A 155 -37.08 34.74 18.20
C ASP A 155 -37.81 35.49 17.08
N GLU A 156 -37.26 36.63 16.65
CA GLU A 156 -37.70 37.49 15.56
C GLU A 156 -37.69 36.79 14.19
N LEU A 157 -36.89 35.73 13.99
CA LEU A 157 -36.84 34.98 12.73
C LEU A 157 -38.22 34.44 12.32
N LYS A 158 -39.12 34.17 13.28
CA LYS A 158 -40.51 33.75 13.01
C LYS A 158 -41.33 34.74 12.18
N ARG A 159 -40.87 36.00 12.03
CA ARG A 159 -41.50 37.02 11.19
C ARG A 159 -41.18 36.85 9.70
N CYS A 160 -40.14 36.12 9.33
CA CYS A 160 -39.80 35.78 7.93
C CYS A 160 -40.70 34.66 7.38
N ARG A 161 -42.01 34.91 7.33
CA ARG A 161 -43.04 33.89 7.03
C ARG A 161 -42.97 33.26 5.63
N ARG A 162 -42.16 33.81 4.72
CA ARG A 162 -41.96 33.30 3.37
C ARG A 162 -40.76 32.36 3.26
N LEU A 163 -40.04 32.10 4.36
CA LEU A 163 -38.86 31.24 4.37
C LEU A 163 -39.25 29.80 3.98
N GLN A 164 -38.58 29.29 2.95
CA GLN A 164 -38.75 27.97 2.37
C GLN A 164 -37.54 27.07 2.65
N GLU A 165 -36.34 27.65 2.68
CA GLU A 165 -35.10 26.92 2.93
C GLU A 165 -34.29 27.63 4.02
N LEU A 166 -33.93 26.86 5.05
CA LEU A 166 -33.12 27.33 6.17
C LEU A 166 -31.96 26.35 6.39
N HIS A 167 -30.74 26.84 6.25
CA HIS A 167 -29.52 26.08 6.46
C HIS A 167 -28.73 26.66 7.63
N LEU A 168 -28.59 25.87 8.68
CA LEU A 168 -27.92 26.20 9.94
C LEU A 168 -26.99 25.05 10.34
N SER A 169 -26.36 24.37 9.37
CA SER A 169 -25.37 23.34 9.68
C SER A 169 -24.22 23.95 10.49
N GLY A 170 -23.74 23.24 11.51
CA GLY A 170 -22.54 23.62 12.25
C GLY A 170 -21.27 23.31 11.47
N ASN A 171 -20.13 23.60 12.11
CA ASN A 171 -18.78 23.29 11.64
C ASN A 171 -18.11 22.24 12.54
N PHE A 172 -16.95 21.74 12.12
CA PHE A 172 -16.12 20.85 12.95
C PHE A 172 -15.45 21.58 14.15
N TYR A 173 -15.49 22.91 14.22
CA TYR A 173 -14.88 23.68 15.30
C TYR A 173 -15.61 23.46 16.64
N PRO A 174 -14.92 23.47 17.79
CA PRO A 174 -15.52 23.18 19.10
C PRO A 174 -16.44 24.30 19.66
N ARG A 175 -16.60 25.42 18.95
CA ARG A 175 -17.39 26.58 19.37
C ARG A 175 -18.50 26.87 18.36
N GLY A 176 -19.58 27.49 18.84
CA GLY A 176 -20.65 28.00 17.98
C GLY A 176 -21.64 26.93 17.52
N HIS A 177 -22.31 26.29 18.48
CA HIS A 177 -23.29 25.23 18.25
C HIS A 177 -24.61 25.48 18.95
N LEU A 178 -25.72 25.18 18.27
CA LEU A 178 -27.06 25.14 18.84
C LEU A 178 -27.18 23.92 19.76
N LYS A 179 -27.42 24.19 21.05
CA LYS A 179 -27.63 23.14 22.07
C LYS A 179 -29.07 22.65 22.14
N GLU A 180 -30.00 23.49 21.73
CA GLU A 180 -31.44 23.21 21.72
C GLU A 180 -32.03 23.50 20.35
N PHE A 181 -33.15 22.85 20.04
CA PHE A 181 -33.87 23.11 18.80
C PHE A 181 -34.57 24.48 18.91
N PRO A 182 -34.33 25.45 18.00
CA PRO A 182 -34.96 26.76 18.09
C PRO A 182 -36.47 26.68 17.77
N GLU A 183 -37.32 26.80 18.79
CA GLU A 183 -38.78 26.68 18.62
C GLU A 183 -39.38 27.71 17.67
N CYS A 184 -38.75 28.89 17.53
CA CYS A 184 -39.20 29.93 16.60
C CYS A 184 -39.25 29.45 15.14
N ILE A 185 -38.36 28.52 14.74
CA ILE A 185 -38.32 27.90 13.40
C ILE A 185 -39.61 27.13 13.14
N CYS A 186 -40.23 26.53 14.16
CA CYS A 186 -41.48 25.78 14.02
C CYS A 186 -42.69 26.66 13.62
N SER A 187 -42.56 27.99 13.70
CA SER A 187 -43.58 28.94 13.22
C SER A 187 -43.48 29.23 11.71
N LEU A 188 -42.40 28.80 11.05
CA LEU A 188 -42.16 29.01 9.62
C LEU A 188 -42.89 27.95 8.79
N THR A 189 -44.21 28.06 8.69
CA THR A 189 -45.06 27.03 8.08
C THR A 189 -44.86 26.81 6.57
N GLU A 190 -44.15 27.72 5.90
CA GLU A 190 -43.78 27.62 4.48
C GLU A 190 -42.48 26.83 4.24
N LEU A 191 -41.80 26.40 5.31
CA LEU A 191 -40.50 25.72 5.22
C LEU A 191 -40.63 24.36 4.53
N ILE A 192 -39.76 24.14 3.55
CA ILE A 192 -39.66 22.93 2.71
C ILE A 192 -38.35 22.19 3.03
N TYR A 193 -37.28 22.92 3.34
CA TYR A 193 -35.96 22.38 3.64
C TYR A 193 -35.43 22.97 4.96
N LEU A 194 -35.01 22.10 5.88
CA LEU A 194 -34.37 22.48 7.13
C LEU A 194 -33.11 21.65 7.36
N ASP A 195 -31.96 22.32 7.50
CA ASP A 195 -30.70 21.71 7.87
C ASP A 195 -30.17 22.29 9.18
N LEU A 196 -30.03 21.41 10.16
CA LEU A 196 -29.51 21.63 11.50
C LEU A 196 -28.43 20.58 11.81
N SER A 197 -27.71 20.10 10.80
CA SER A 197 -26.66 19.09 10.99
C SER A 197 -25.43 19.65 11.70
N TRP A 198 -24.63 18.76 12.31
CA TRP A 198 -23.41 19.11 13.04
C TRP A 198 -23.65 20.13 14.17
N GLN A 199 -24.77 19.98 14.87
CA GLN A 199 -25.13 20.81 16.04
C GLN A 199 -25.11 19.95 17.31
N GLN A 200 -25.50 20.52 18.45
CA GLN A 200 -25.58 19.83 19.75
C GLN A 200 -27.03 19.66 20.22
N ILE A 201 -27.97 19.56 19.29
CA ILE A 201 -29.40 19.50 19.59
C ILE A 201 -29.73 18.17 20.26
N LYS A 202 -30.44 18.26 21.39
CA LYS A 202 -30.84 17.09 22.19
C LYS A 202 -32.28 16.64 21.97
N ASN A 203 -33.19 17.56 21.64
CA ASN A 203 -34.62 17.26 21.61
C ASN A 203 -35.28 17.90 20.40
N ILE A 204 -36.21 17.18 19.76
CA ILE A 204 -37.15 17.75 18.78
C ILE A 204 -38.46 18.07 19.51
N PRO A 205 -38.90 19.35 19.58
CA PRO A 205 -40.05 19.78 20.37
C PRO A 205 -41.40 19.39 19.74
N GLU A 206 -42.48 19.44 20.52
CA GLU A 206 -43.85 19.16 20.02
C GLU A 206 -44.32 20.14 18.95
N THR A 207 -43.86 21.39 19.04
CA THR A 207 -44.15 22.45 18.06
C THR A 207 -43.64 22.13 16.66
N PHE A 208 -42.68 21.18 16.52
CA PHE A 208 -42.16 20.72 15.24
C PHE A 208 -43.26 20.23 14.28
N GLY A 209 -44.36 19.68 14.80
CA GLY A 209 -45.51 19.24 14.01
C GLY A 209 -46.24 20.34 13.22
N ASN A 210 -45.87 21.62 13.41
CA ASN A 210 -46.39 22.75 12.64
C ASN A 210 -45.80 22.86 11.23
N LEU A 211 -44.62 22.25 10.97
CA LEU A 211 -43.90 22.32 9.70
C LEU A 211 -44.48 21.39 8.62
N ARG A 212 -45.77 21.57 8.29
CA ARG A 212 -46.55 20.65 7.45
C ARG A 212 -46.11 20.60 5.97
N LYS A 213 -45.37 21.60 5.50
CA LYS A 213 -44.80 21.66 4.14
C LYS A 213 -43.38 21.10 4.05
N LEU A 214 -42.76 20.74 5.18
CA LEU A 214 -41.38 20.29 5.24
C LEU A 214 -41.23 18.97 4.47
N GLN A 215 -40.26 18.94 3.57
CA GLN A 215 -39.94 17.78 2.74
C GLN A 215 -38.58 17.19 3.10
N VAL A 216 -37.62 18.02 3.50
CA VAL A 216 -36.27 17.60 3.85
C VAL A 216 -35.91 18.09 5.25
N LEU A 217 -35.50 17.16 6.10
CA LEU A 217 -34.96 17.43 7.42
C LEU A 217 -33.57 16.80 7.54
N ASN A 218 -32.55 17.61 7.78
CA ASN A 218 -31.20 17.16 8.07
C ASN A 218 -30.84 17.50 9.52
N LEU A 219 -30.61 16.47 10.33
CA LEU A 219 -30.18 16.54 11.72
C LEU A 219 -28.94 15.68 11.97
N LYS A 220 -28.18 15.35 10.91
CA LYS A 220 -26.95 14.55 10.98
C LYS A 220 -25.99 15.11 12.06
N TRP A 221 -25.30 14.24 12.80
CA TRP A 221 -24.35 14.60 13.85
C TRP A 221 -24.92 15.59 14.89
N ASN A 222 -25.98 15.17 15.55
CA ASN A 222 -26.56 15.81 16.74
C ASN A 222 -26.50 14.87 17.95
N GLN A 223 -27.09 15.26 19.08
CA GLN A 223 -27.07 14.49 20.33
C GLN A 223 -28.50 14.18 20.80
N LEU A 224 -29.36 13.74 19.86
CA LEU A 224 -30.77 13.54 20.14
C LEU A 224 -30.98 12.47 21.21
N GLN A 225 -31.75 12.83 22.22
CA GLN A 225 -32.22 11.98 23.30
C GLN A 225 -33.73 11.72 23.15
N THR A 226 -34.48 12.72 22.65
CA THR A 226 -35.91 12.57 22.41
C THR A 226 -36.34 13.15 21.06
N VAL A 227 -37.30 12.47 20.43
CA VAL A 227 -37.96 12.90 19.19
C VAL A 227 -39.47 12.91 19.43
N SER A 228 -40.10 14.09 19.33
CA SER A 228 -41.54 14.23 19.58
C SER A 228 -42.40 13.42 18.59
N LEU A 229 -43.45 12.78 19.10
CA LEU A 229 -44.46 12.09 18.29
C LEU A 229 -45.22 13.01 17.35
N GLU A 230 -45.21 14.33 17.59
CA GLU A 230 -45.87 15.31 16.73
C GLU A 230 -45.17 15.47 15.36
N MET A 231 -43.96 14.93 15.20
CA MET A 231 -43.29 14.78 13.90
C MET A 231 -44.17 14.04 12.87
N ARG A 232 -45.07 13.15 13.30
CA ARG A 232 -46.05 12.46 12.43
C ARG A 232 -46.95 13.41 11.63
N ARG A 233 -47.13 14.67 12.07
CA ARG A 233 -47.93 15.68 11.37
C ARG A 233 -47.22 16.23 10.13
N CYS A 234 -45.91 16.08 10.03
CA CYS A 234 -45.09 16.50 8.89
C CYS A 234 -45.21 15.49 7.74
N THR A 235 -46.43 15.26 7.27
CA THR A 235 -46.79 14.23 6.27
C THR A 235 -46.15 14.42 4.89
N LYS A 236 -45.51 15.57 4.63
CA LYS A 236 -44.79 15.84 3.38
C LYS A 236 -43.30 15.51 3.45
N LEU A 237 -42.78 15.03 4.59
CA LEU A 237 -41.39 14.62 4.72
C LEU A 237 -41.07 13.48 3.76
N ARG A 238 -40.10 13.72 2.89
CA ARG A 238 -39.58 12.76 1.91
C ARG A 238 -38.19 12.29 2.27
N ARG A 239 -37.37 13.16 2.87
CA ARG A 239 -35.98 12.87 3.24
C ARG A 239 -35.73 13.27 4.70
N VAL A 240 -35.27 12.30 5.49
CA VAL A 240 -34.84 12.53 6.87
C VAL A 240 -33.45 11.96 7.05
N ASN A 241 -32.51 12.81 7.49
CA ASN A 241 -31.15 12.40 7.84
C ASN A 241 -30.90 12.57 9.34
N LEU A 242 -30.68 11.45 10.01
CA LEU A 242 -30.41 11.33 11.45
C LEU A 242 -29.10 10.58 11.69
N SER A 243 -28.19 10.57 10.71
CA SER A 243 -26.92 9.85 10.82
C SER A 243 -26.08 10.45 11.96
N GLY A 244 -25.59 9.63 12.89
CA GLY A 244 -24.83 10.09 14.07
C GLY A 244 -25.65 10.87 15.11
N ALA A 245 -26.93 11.11 14.87
CA ALA A 245 -27.77 11.95 15.72
C ALA A 245 -28.38 11.21 16.91
N LEU A 246 -28.54 9.89 16.81
CA LEU A 246 -29.31 9.04 17.72
C LEU A 246 -28.43 8.16 18.60
N ARG A 247 -27.13 8.46 18.71
CA ARG A 247 -26.14 7.68 19.49
C ARG A 247 -26.46 7.54 20.98
N LEU A 248 -27.26 8.47 21.51
CA LEU A 248 -27.71 8.45 22.91
C LEU A 248 -29.07 7.75 23.09
N MET A 249 -29.70 7.31 21.99
CA MET A 249 -30.97 6.59 22.01
C MET A 249 -30.73 5.08 21.94
N SER A 250 -31.58 4.32 22.60
CA SER A 250 -31.53 2.85 22.56
C SER A 250 -32.04 2.24 21.25
N GLY A 251 -32.64 3.03 20.36
CA GLY A 251 -33.18 2.55 19.10
C GLY A 251 -33.83 3.65 18.25
N ILE A 252 -34.38 3.25 17.10
CA ILE A 252 -35.02 4.15 16.14
C ILE A 252 -36.37 4.66 16.70
N PRO A 253 -36.62 5.98 16.74
CA PRO A 253 -37.81 6.54 17.37
C PRO A 253 -39.12 6.21 16.63
N ASP A 254 -40.16 5.86 17.40
CA ASP A 254 -41.49 5.47 16.89
C ASP A 254 -42.15 6.52 15.98
N ALA A 255 -41.82 7.80 16.19
CA ALA A 255 -42.32 8.90 15.37
C ALA A 255 -41.96 8.76 13.88
N LEU A 256 -40.81 8.15 13.55
CA LEU A 256 -40.37 7.95 12.17
C LEU A 256 -41.20 6.91 11.42
N PHE A 257 -41.68 5.87 12.11
CA PHE A 257 -42.48 4.81 11.50
C PHE A 257 -43.86 5.30 11.04
N CYS A 258 -44.31 6.45 11.54
CA CYS A 258 -45.58 7.07 11.16
C CYS A 258 -45.48 7.93 9.88
N LEU A 259 -44.29 8.09 9.29
CA LEU A 259 -44.06 8.92 8.10
C LEU A 259 -44.22 8.09 6.82
N GLU A 260 -45.48 7.85 6.42
CA GLU A 260 -45.81 6.98 5.28
C GLU A 260 -45.30 7.47 3.92
N ASP A 261 -45.09 8.78 3.76
CA ASP A 261 -44.61 9.42 2.53
C ASP A 261 -43.07 9.55 2.46
N LEU A 262 -42.33 8.97 3.42
CA LEU A 262 -40.87 9.03 3.44
C LEU A 262 -40.25 8.17 2.32
N HIS A 263 -39.33 8.76 1.57
CA HIS A 263 -38.62 8.13 0.46
C HIS A 263 -37.17 7.82 0.82
N GLU A 264 -36.53 8.63 1.65
CA GLU A 264 -35.11 8.49 2.01
C GLU A 264 -34.91 8.64 3.51
N LEU A 265 -34.28 7.64 4.11
CA LEU A 265 -33.98 7.59 5.54
C LEU A 265 -32.51 7.24 5.74
N TYR A 266 -31.78 8.16 6.36
CA TYR A 266 -30.36 7.98 6.70
C TYR A 266 -30.20 7.88 8.21
N LEU A 267 -29.66 6.75 8.67
CA LEU A 267 -29.54 6.32 10.06
C LEU A 267 -28.12 5.80 10.38
N SER A 268 -27.14 6.18 9.56
CA SER A 268 -25.76 5.76 9.69
C SER A 268 -25.12 6.25 11.00
N ASP A 269 -24.03 5.65 11.46
CA ASP A 269 -23.24 6.16 12.60
C ASP A 269 -23.98 6.25 13.97
N ASN A 270 -25.01 5.44 14.23
CA ASN A 270 -25.89 5.53 15.41
C ASN A 270 -25.78 4.38 16.43
N PHE A 271 -24.82 3.46 16.26
CA PHE A 271 -24.62 2.30 17.15
C PHE A 271 -25.83 1.35 17.29
N PHE A 272 -26.74 1.33 16.32
CA PHE A 272 -27.88 0.41 16.36
C PHE A 272 -27.43 -1.04 16.30
N THR A 273 -28.01 -1.88 17.16
CA THR A 273 -27.76 -3.33 17.19
C THR A 273 -28.83 -4.13 16.43
N ASP A 274 -30.00 -3.54 16.20
CA ASP A 274 -31.09 -4.13 15.44
C ASP A 274 -31.92 -3.07 14.70
N ILE A 275 -32.63 -3.49 13.65
CA ILE A 275 -33.63 -2.69 12.94
C ILE A 275 -35.02 -3.25 13.28
N PRO A 276 -35.88 -2.49 13.98
CA PRO A 276 -37.16 -3.01 14.46
C PRO A 276 -38.11 -3.29 13.30
N GLU A 277 -38.96 -4.31 13.46
CA GLU A 277 -39.95 -4.71 12.44
C GLU A 277 -40.85 -3.56 11.98
N LYS A 278 -41.12 -2.58 12.85
CA LYS A 278 -41.94 -1.39 12.52
C LYS A 278 -41.41 -0.59 11.31
N VAL A 279 -40.12 -0.68 10.98
CA VAL A 279 -39.54 -0.07 9.76
C VAL A 279 -40.24 -0.57 8.49
N CYS A 280 -40.80 -1.79 8.49
CA CYS A 280 -41.53 -2.33 7.34
C CYS A 280 -42.81 -1.54 6.98
N GLY A 281 -43.33 -0.69 7.89
CA GLY A 281 -44.46 0.19 7.63
C GLY A 281 -44.16 1.34 6.66
N MET A 282 -42.88 1.64 6.41
CA MET A 282 -42.43 2.75 5.57
C MET A 282 -42.44 2.37 4.08
N VAL A 283 -43.60 1.96 3.57
CA VAL A 283 -43.73 1.24 2.29
C VAL A 283 -43.27 2.01 1.05
N LYS A 284 -43.16 3.34 1.11
CA LYS A 284 -42.68 4.20 0.01
C LYS A 284 -41.17 4.45 0.04
N LEU A 285 -40.46 3.87 1.01
CA LEU A 285 -39.02 4.06 1.17
C LEU A 285 -38.27 3.50 -0.03
N LYS A 286 -37.40 4.34 -0.58
CA LYS A 286 -36.52 4.05 -1.72
C LYS A 286 -35.06 3.94 -1.30
N THR A 287 -34.64 4.72 -0.32
CA THR A 287 -33.27 4.71 0.19
C THR A 287 -33.31 4.47 1.69
N LEU A 288 -32.63 3.42 2.13
CA LEU A 288 -32.35 3.16 3.54
C LEU A 288 -30.84 3.02 3.72
N ALA A 289 -30.25 3.91 4.51
CA ALA A 289 -28.83 3.90 4.82
C ALA A 289 -28.60 3.71 6.31
N VAL A 290 -27.94 2.62 6.69
CA VAL A 290 -27.72 2.19 8.08
C VAL A 290 -26.27 1.72 8.29
N GLN A 291 -25.33 2.24 7.49
CA GLN A 291 -23.90 1.94 7.64
C GLN A 291 -23.31 2.45 8.95
N ARG A 292 -22.19 1.86 9.40
CA ARG A 292 -21.48 2.27 10.63
C ARG A 292 -22.35 2.15 11.87
N ASN A 293 -23.03 1.02 11.99
CA ASN A 293 -23.79 0.65 13.18
C ASN A 293 -23.19 -0.64 13.77
N SER A 294 -23.93 -1.32 14.64
CA SER A 294 -23.50 -2.55 15.30
C SER A 294 -24.48 -3.69 15.02
N LEU A 295 -25.05 -3.72 13.81
CA LEU A 295 -26.03 -4.73 13.42
C LEU A 295 -25.35 -6.09 13.26
N LEU A 296 -25.84 -7.10 13.99
CA LEU A 296 -25.40 -8.49 13.86
C LEU A 296 -26.23 -9.28 12.84
N ARG A 297 -27.49 -8.88 12.66
CA ARG A 297 -28.45 -9.52 11.77
C ARG A 297 -29.46 -8.52 11.23
N ILE A 298 -30.14 -8.90 10.15
CA ILE A 298 -31.26 -8.16 9.58
C ILE A 298 -32.54 -8.99 9.71
N SER A 299 -33.60 -8.39 10.23
CA SER A 299 -34.92 -9.04 10.25
C SER A 299 -35.43 -9.29 8.82
N PRO A 300 -35.97 -10.48 8.50
CA PRO A 300 -36.60 -10.76 7.21
C PRO A 300 -37.72 -9.77 6.83
N ASP A 301 -38.33 -9.12 7.82
CA ASP A 301 -39.39 -8.13 7.59
C ASP A 301 -38.91 -6.84 6.91
N LEU A 302 -37.62 -6.52 7.01
CA LEU A 302 -37.04 -5.39 6.28
C LEU A 302 -37.25 -5.52 4.77
N PHE A 303 -37.22 -6.76 4.27
CA PHE A 303 -37.40 -7.05 2.84
C PHE A 303 -38.86 -6.95 2.37
N LYS A 304 -39.79 -6.51 3.23
CA LYS A 304 -41.15 -6.10 2.82
C LYS A 304 -41.17 -4.73 2.14
N LEU A 305 -40.09 -3.95 2.24
CA LEU A 305 -39.94 -2.62 1.61
C LEU A 305 -39.67 -2.73 0.10
N ARG A 306 -40.66 -3.19 -0.67
CA ARG A 306 -40.55 -3.54 -2.11
C ARG A 306 -40.17 -2.39 -3.04
N TYR A 307 -40.19 -1.14 -2.55
CA TYR A 307 -39.83 0.04 -3.32
C TYR A 307 -38.40 0.51 -3.11
N LEU A 308 -37.62 -0.18 -2.27
CA LEU A 308 -36.20 0.11 -2.08
C LEU A 308 -35.43 0.02 -3.40
N GLU A 309 -34.72 1.09 -3.70
CA GLU A 309 -33.77 1.25 -4.80
C GLU A 309 -32.32 1.22 -4.27
N THR A 310 -32.09 1.67 -3.03
CA THR A 310 -30.77 1.66 -2.37
C THR A 310 -30.89 1.16 -0.94
N LEU A 311 -30.10 0.13 -0.61
CA LEU A 311 -29.95 -0.40 0.75
C LEU A 311 -28.47 -0.42 1.12
N GLU A 312 -28.09 0.41 2.08
CA GLU A 312 -26.70 0.55 2.52
C GLU A 312 -26.56 0.03 3.96
N LEU A 313 -25.81 -1.06 4.11
CA LEU A 313 -25.60 -1.81 5.35
C LEU A 313 -24.11 -2.07 5.63
N SER A 314 -23.20 -1.39 4.91
CA SER A 314 -21.76 -1.55 5.10
C SER A 314 -21.31 -1.11 6.51
N ASP A 315 -20.10 -1.49 6.93
CA ASP A 315 -19.54 -1.15 8.24
C ASP A 315 -20.48 -1.59 9.40
N ASN A 316 -20.82 -2.88 9.42
CA ASN A 316 -21.62 -3.54 10.47
C ASN A 316 -20.97 -4.89 10.83
N TYR A 317 -21.69 -5.76 11.54
CA TYR A 317 -21.22 -7.10 11.94
C TYR A 317 -22.16 -8.19 11.42
N LEU A 318 -22.73 -8.00 10.23
CA LEU A 318 -23.69 -8.93 9.65
C LEU A 318 -23.02 -10.25 9.28
N GLU A 319 -23.52 -11.35 9.84
CA GLU A 319 -23.03 -12.70 9.56
C GLU A 319 -23.69 -13.31 8.31
N SER A 320 -24.94 -12.93 8.01
CA SER A 320 -25.68 -13.44 6.84
C SER A 320 -26.76 -12.46 6.37
N ILE A 321 -27.21 -12.67 5.13
CA ILE A 321 -28.35 -11.95 4.53
C ILE A 321 -29.52 -12.90 4.34
N PRO A 322 -30.71 -12.62 4.90
CA PRO A 322 -31.86 -13.50 4.75
C PRO A 322 -32.34 -13.64 3.29
N ALA A 323 -32.81 -14.84 2.93
CA ALA A 323 -33.44 -15.15 1.64
C ALA A 323 -34.65 -14.24 1.27
N GLY A 324 -35.18 -13.48 2.23
CA GLY A 324 -36.20 -12.46 1.99
C GLY A 324 -35.77 -11.38 0.99
N ILE A 325 -34.46 -11.20 0.76
CA ILE A 325 -33.90 -10.21 -0.16
C ILE A 325 -34.49 -10.28 -1.58
N LYS A 326 -34.95 -11.46 -2.03
CA LYS A 326 -35.66 -11.64 -3.32
C LYS A 326 -36.86 -10.71 -3.54
N ASN A 327 -37.43 -10.16 -2.47
CA ASN A 327 -38.57 -9.26 -2.54
C ASN A 327 -38.21 -7.84 -2.99
N LEU A 328 -36.93 -7.44 -2.90
CA LEU A 328 -36.46 -6.09 -3.24
C LEU A 328 -36.17 -5.94 -4.74
N LYS A 329 -37.17 -6.23 -5.60
CA LYS A 329 -37.00 -6.28 -7.06
C LYS A 329 -36.60 -4.95 -7.72
N LYS A 330 -36.73 -3.83 -7.01
CA LYS A 330 -36.34 -2.49 -7.48
C LYS A 330 -34.94 -2.06 -7.04
N LEU A 331 -34.25 -2.91 -6.26
CA LEU A 331 -32.95 -2.58 -5.71
C LEU A 331 -31.92 -2.42 -6.84
N LYS A 332 -31.23 -1.29 -6.82
CA LYS A 332 -30.18 -0.90 -7.76
C LYS A 332 -28.81 -0.86 -7.07
N CYS A 333 -28.77 -0.54 -5.78
CA CYS A 333 -27.55 -0.49 -4.99
C CYS A 333 -27.72 -1.27 -3.69
N LEU A 334 -26.81 -2.20 -3.43
CA LEU A 334 -26.71 -2.98 -2.20
C LEU A 334 -25.29 -2.86 -1.63
N GLY A 335 -25.18 -2.14 -0.52
CA GLY A 335 -23.93 -1.99 0.22
C GLY A 335 -23.85 -2.96 1.40
N LEU A 336 -22.84 -3.82 1.40
CA LEU A 336 -22.59 -4.86 2.41
C LEU A 336 -21.09 -4.96 2.76
N ALA A 337 -20.27 -3.98 2.39
CA ALA A 337 -18.84 -4.00 2.64
C ALA A 337 -18.54 -3.89 4.15
N ASN A 338 -17.37 -4.35 4.61
CA ASN A 338 -16.96 -4.31 6.02
C ASN A 338 -18.01 -4.96 6.95
N ASN A 339 -18.29 -6.24 6.71
CA ASN A 339 -19.15 -7.09 7.54
C ASN A 339 -18.45 -8.43 7.82
N THR A 340 -19.14 -9.41 8.40
CA THR A 340 -18.63 -10.75 8.70
C THR A 340 -19.29 -11.84 7.85
N LEU A 341 -19.79 -11.49 6.65
CA LEU A 341 -20.51 -12.40 5.77
C LEU A 341 -19.59 -13.53 5.29
N THR A 342 -20.04 -14.78 5.40
CA THR A 342 -19.33 -15.97 4.92
C THR A 342 -19.83 -16.47 3.56
N GLU A 343 -21.08 -16.11 3.22
CA GLU A 343 -21.75 -16.47 1.97
C GLU A 343 -22.82 -15.44 1.60
N LEU A 344 -23.29 -15.50 0.34
CA LEU A 344 -24.47 -14.78 -0.12
C LEU A 344 -25.61 -15.75 -0.43
N PRO A 345 -26.87 -15.39 -0.17
CA PRO A 345 -28.00 -16.25 -0.49
C PRO A 345 -28.21 -16.37 -2.01
N ASP A 346 -28.55 -17.57 -2.49
CA ASP A 346 -28.90 -17.84 -3.90
C ASP A 346 -30.05 -16.95 -4.40
N GLU A 347 -30.92 -16.50 -3.49
CA GLU A 347 -32.01 -15.55 -3.77
C GLU A 347 -31.58 -14.20 -4.33
N ILE A 348 -30.28 -13.85 -4.25
CA ILE A 348 -29.76 -12.62 -4.84
C ILE A 348 -30.05 -12.54 -6.35
N ARG A 349 -30.18 -13.68 -7.03
CA ARG A 349 -30.53 -13.79 -8.46
C ARG A 349 -31.82 -13.07 -8.87
N TRP A 350 -32.71 -12.80 -7.92
CA TRP A 350 -33.99 -12.11 -8.18
C TRP A 350 -33.88 -10.58 -8.21
N LEU A 351 -32.71 -10.02 -7.90
CA LEU A 351 -32.45 -8.58 -7.92
C LEU A 351 -32.06 -8.11 -9.33
N GLU A 352 -32.92 -8.35 -10.32
CA GLU A 352 -32.62 -8.10 -11.75
C GLU A 352 -32.26 -6.64 -12.07
N GLN A 353 -32.63 -5.68 -11.21
CA GLN A 353 -32.33 -4.25 -11.37
C GLN A 353 -31.02 -3.81 -10.69
N LEU A 354 -30.32 -4.73 -10.01
CA LEU A 354 -29.12 -4.43 -9.24
C LEU A 354 -27.99 -4.01 -10.17
N LYS A 355 -27.38 -2.87 -9.86
CA LYS A 355 -26.26 -2.26 -10.60
C LYS A 355 -24.97 -2.24 -9.79
N PHE A 356 -25.08 -2.00 -8.49
CA PHE A 356 -23.92 -1.88 -7.59
C PHE A 356 -24.08 -2.87 -6.43
N LEU A 357 -23.11 -3.76 -6.28
CA LEU A 357 -23.04 -4.73 -5.20
C LEU A 357 -21.67 -4.63 -4.53
N HIS A 358 -21.65 -4.11 -3.29
CA HIS A 358 -20.44 -3.94 -2.51
C HIS A 358 -20.35 -5.00 -1.42
N LEU A 359 -19.33 -5.85 -1.47
CA LEU A 359 -19.07 -6.97 -0.56
C LEU A 359 -17.62 -6.97 -0.06
N GLY A 360 -16.85 -5.91 -0.36
CA GLY A 360 -15.47 -5.81 0.06
C GLY A 360 -15.27 -5.97 1.57
N ASN A 361 -14.15 -6.53 2.00
CA ASN A 361 -13.83 -6.76 3.42
C ASN A 361 -14.90 -7.59 4.15
N ASN A 362 -15.13 -8.82 3.67
CA ASN A 362 -15.96 -9.82 4.31
C ASN A 362 -15.18 -11.14 4.43
N GLN A 363 -15.84 -12.25 4.77
CA GLN A 363 -15.26 -13.58 4.88
C GLN A 363 -15.84 -14.54 3.83
N ILE A 364 -16.28 -14.00 2.69
CA ILE A 364 -16.99 -14.78 1.66
C ILE A 364 -16.04 -15.80 1.04
N THR A 365 -16.41 -17.08 1.10
CA THR A 365 -15.60 -18.19 0.57
C THR A 365 -15.95 -18.56 -0.86
N LYS A 366 -17.20 -18.33 -1.28
CA LYS A 366 -17.72 -18.57 -2.63
C LYS A 366 -18.82 -17.56 -2.98
N LEU A 367 -18.90 -17.21 -4.26
CA LEU A 367 -20.07 -16.53 -4.83
C LEU A 367 -21.10 -17.57 -5.30
N PRO A 368 -22.41 -17.31 -5.17
CA PRO A 368 -23.41 -18.23 -5.67
C PRO A 368 -23.32 -18.34 -7.19
N GLU A 369 -23.40 -19.56 -7.72
CA GLU A 369 -23.39 -19.81 -9.16
C GLU A 369 -24.50 -19.04 -9.87
N THR A 370 -25.61 -18.72 -9.20
CA THR A 370 -26.73 -17.96 -9.77
C THR A 370 -26.48 -16.45 -9.92
N ILE A 371 -25.31 -15.93 -9.54
CA ILE A 371 -24.99 -14.49 -9.62
C ILE A 371 -25.03 -13.97 -11.06
N TYR A 372 -24.85 -14.84 -12.07
CA TYR A 372 -24.90 -14.47 -13.50
C TYR A 372 -26.28 -13.95 -13.95
N HIS A 373 -27.34 -14.14 -13.17
CA HIS A 373 -28.69 -13.60 -13.47
C HIS A 373 -28.78 -12.08 -13.27
N LEU A 374 -27.78 -11.45 -12.64
CA LEU A 374 -27.74 -10.01 -12.39
C LEU A 374 -27.27 -9.24 -13.64
N HIS A 375 -27.96 -9.39 -14.78
CA HIS A 375 -27.52 -8.87 -16.09
C HIS A 375 -27.28 -7.35 -16.14
N ASN A 376 -27.84 -6.58 -15.21
CA ASN A 376 -27.67 -5.12 -15.10
C ASN A 376 -26.52 -4.70 -14.16
N LEU A 377 -25.75 -5.65 -13.62
CA LEU A 377 -24.68 -5.37 -12.67
C LEU A 377 -23.54 -4.63 -13.37
N ILE A 378 -23.25 -3.43 -12.88
CA ILE A 378 -22.20 -2.54 -13.37
C ILE A 378 -20.96 -2.66 -12.50
N MET A 379 -21.13 -2.93 -11.20
CA MET A 379 -20.04 -3.06 -10.24
C MET A 379 -20.30 -4.19 -9.26
N LEU A 380 -19.28 -5.03 -9.08
CA LEU A 380 -19.20 -6.11 -8.10
C LEU A 380 -17.88 -5.98 -7.36
N ASP A 381 -17.92 -5.47 -6.14
CA ASP A 381 -16.75 -5.41 -5.27
C ASP A 381 -16.76 -6.59 -4.30
N VAL A 382 -15.79 -7.49 -4.43
CA VAL A 382 -15.56 -8.64 -3.54
C VAL A 382 -14.09 -8.66 -3.06
N ASN A 383 -13.45 -7.49 -3.01
CA ASN A 383 -12.08 -7.36 -2.51
C ASN A 383 -11.96 -7.84 -1.06
N ASN A 384 -10.77 -8.29 -0.65
CA ASN A 384 -10.47 -8.66 0.73
C ASN A 384 -11.50 -9.67 1.29
N ASN A 385 -11.70 -10.77 0.56
CA ASN A 385 -12.55 -11.89 0.95
C ASN A 385 -11.73 -13.19 0.96
N GLN A 386 -12.38 -14.34 1.08
CA GLN A 386 -11.75 -15.66 1.13
C GLN A 386 -12.09 -16.51 -0.10
N LEU A 387 -12.42 -15.86 -1.24
CA LEU A 387 -12.82 -16.58 -2.45
C LEU A 387 -11.69 -17.48 -2.94
N THR A 388 -12.04 -18.73 -3.26
CA THR A 388 -11.10 -19.74 -3.79
C THR A 388 -11.27 -19.98 -5.29
N GLU A 389 -12.46 -19.69 -5.81
CA GLU A 389 -12.86 -19.86 -7.21
C GLU A 389 -13.83 -18.74 -7.62
N ILE A 390 -13.91 -18.49 -8.93
CA ILE A 390 -14.89 -17.59 -9.54
C ILE A 390 -15.91 -18.44 -10.32
N PRO A 391 -17.23 -18.17 -10.19
CA PRO A 391 -18.25 -18.90 -10.94
C PRO A 391 -17.98 -18.90 -12.45
N LEU A 392 -18.08 -20.06 -13.10
CA LEU A 392 -17.74 -20.21 -14.53
C LEU A 392 -18.62 -19.33 -15.43
N LEU A 393 -19.87 -19.11 -15.01
CA LEU A 393 -20.85 -18.29 -15.75
C LEU A 393 -20.79 -16.79 -15.40
N LEU A 394 -19.81 -16.34 -14.61
CA LEU A 394 -19.66 -14.91 -14.31
C LEU A 394 -19.45 -14.10 -15.60
N ASP A 395 -18.86 -14.72 -16.64
CA ASP A 395 -18.65 -14.11 -17.96
C ASP A 395 -19.93 -13.66 -18.67
N GLN A 396 -21.11 -14.09 -18.22
CA GLN A 396 -22.41 -13.69 -18.76
C GLN A 396 -22.87 -12.29 -18.28
N LEU A 397 -22.15 -11.67 -17.35
CA LEU A 397 -22.46 -10.33 -16.84
C LEU A 397 -21.86 -9.24 -17.76
N GLU A 398 -22.37 -9.12 -18.99
CA GLU A 398 -21.79 -8.23 -20.03
C GLU A 398 -21.60 -6.78 -19.56
N GLN A 399 -22.57 -6.22 -18.82
CA GLN A 399 -22.47 -4.87 -18.24
C GLN A 399 -21.30 -4.71 -17.25
N LEU A 400 -20.96 -5.77 -16.51
CA LEU A 400 -19.86 -5.75 -15.56
C LEU A 400 -18.51 -5.67 -16.30
N ALA A 401 -18.39 -6.36 -17.44
CA ALA A 401 -17.21 -6.31 -18.30
C ALA A 401 -17.07 -4.97 -19.04
N GLU A 402 -18.17 -4.42 -19.57
CA GLU A 402 -18.17 -3.11 -20.26
C GLU A 402 -17.69 -1.97 -19.36
N HIS A 403 -17.98 -2.05 -18.06
CA HIS A 403 -17.64 -1.02 -17.08
C HIS A 403 -16.38 -1.30 -16.26
N ASP A 404 -15.67 -2.40 -16.53
CA ASP A 404 -14.55 -2.91 -15.72
C ASP A 404 -14.86 -2.91 -14.21
N GLY A 405 -16.07 -3.31 -13.85
CA GLY A 405 -16.60 -3.11 -12.50
C GLY A 405 -16.35 -4.25 -11.52
N LEU A 406 -15.60 -5.28 -11.89
CA LEU A 406 -15.28 -6.39 -10.99
C LEU A 406 -14.00 -6.10 -10.20
N SER A 407 -14.10 -6.06 -8.88
CA SER A 407 -12.96 -5.97 -7.99
C SER A 407 -12.83 -7.23 -7.14
N ILE A 408 -11.75 -8.00 -7.33
CA ILE A 408 -11.51 -9.33 -6.74
C ILE A 408 -10.14 -9.46 -6.04
N VAL A 409 -9.49 -8.34 -5.76
CA VAL A 409 -8.15 -8.27 -5.15
C VAL A 409 -8.15 -8.82 -3.72
N ASN A 410 -7.03 -9.40 -3.29
CA ASN A 410 -6.85 -9.95 -1.94
C ASN A 410 -7.86 -11.07 -1.59
N ASN A 411 -8.03 -12.02 -2.51
CA ASN A 411 -8.70 -13.30 -2.30
C ASN A 411 -7.70 -14.48 -2.37
N ASN A 412 -8.16 -15.69 -2.06
CA ASN A 412 -7.36 -16.93 -2.11
C ASN A 412 -7.62 -17.74 -3.41
N LEU A 413 -7.75 -17.03 -4.53
CA LEU A 413 -8.12 -17.62 -5.83
C LEU A 413 -7.06 -18.62 -6.30
N ARG A 414 -7.50 -19.85 -6.61
CA ARG A 414 -6.66 -20.91 -7.22
C ARG A 414 -6.82 -20.97 -8.73
N SER A 415 -8.00 -20.62 -9.22
CA SER A 415 -8.32 -20.54 -10.64
C SER A 415 -9.48 -19.55 -10.81
N PRO A 416 -9.36 -18.53 -11.69
CA PRO A 416 -8.16 -18.13 -12.43
C PRO A 416 -7.03 -17.60 -11.53
N TYR A 417 -5.81 -17.56 -12.08
CA TYR A 417 -4.65 -16.96 -11.41
C TYR A 417 -4.85 -15.44 -11.17
N LYS A 418 -4.22 -14.94 -10.11
CA LYS A 418 -4.30 -13.53 -9.69
C LYS A 418 -3.91 -12.56 -10.81
N GLU A 419 -2.95 -12.94 -11.63
CA GLU A 419 -2.46 -12.15 -12.75
C GLU A 419 -3.53 -11.94 -13.83
N ILE A 420 -4.42 -12.92 -14.07
CA ILE A 420 -5.57 -12.73 -14.98
C ILE A 420 -6.57 -11.76 -14.33
N CYS A 421 -6.79 -11.91 -13.02
CA CYS A 421 -7.70 -11.07 -12.26
C CYS A 421 -7.24 -9.59 -12.27
N GLU A 422 -5.94 -9.34 -12.25
CA GLU A 422 -5.33 -8.01 -12.30
C GLU A 422 -5.32 -7.37 -13.70
N LEU A 423 -5.59 -8.13 -14.76
CA LEU A 423 -5.67 -7.61 -16.13
C LEU A 423 -6.98 -6.90 -16.45
N GLY A 424 -7.97 -6.99 -15.56
CA GLY A 424 -9.29 -6.39 -15.68
C GLY A 424 -10.39 -7.40 -15.97
N THR A 425 -11.63 -6.94 -15.83
CA THR A 425 -12.85 -7.75 -15.88
C THR A 425 -13.02 -8.46 -17.22
N GLN A 426 -12.70 -7.76 -18.32
CA GLN A 426 -12.83 -8.30 -19.67
C GLN A 426 -11.89 -9.49 -19.91
N ALA A 427 -10.62 -9.36 -19.53
CA ALA A 427 -9.62 -10.42 -19.65
C ALA A 427 -10.02 -11.69 -18.87
N LEU A 428 -10.55 -11.50 -17.67
CA LEU A 428 -11.08 -12.58 -16.85
C LEU A 428 -12.25 -13.31 -17.53
N PHE A 429 -13.22 -12.56 -18.06
CA PHE A 429 -14.43 -13.13 -18.65
C PHE A 429 -14.13 -13.97 -19.89
N GLU A 430 -13.15 -13.53 -20.67
CA GLU A 430 -12.70 -14.28 -21.83
C GLU A 430 -11.96 -15.56 -21.47
N PHE A 431 -11.14 -15.52 -20.43
CA PHE A 431 -10.53 -16.72 -19.89
C PHE A 431 -11.60 -17.73 -19.46
N LEU A 432 -12.62 -17.29 -18.71
CA LEU A 432 -13.76 -18.13 -18.30
C LEU A 432 -14.53 -18.68 -19.51
N LYS A 433 -14.80 -17.85 -20.52
CA LYS A 433 -15.45 -18.26 -21.78
C LYS A 433 -14.61 -19.28 -22.55
N GLY A 434 -13.29 -19.11 -22.59
CA GLY A 434 -12.34 -20.01 -23.23
C GLY A 434 -12.33 -21.39 -22.58
N ILE A 435 -12.33 -21.44 -21.24
CA ILE A 435 -12.45 -22.70 -20.49
C ILE A 435 -13.78 -23.39 -20.77
N ARG A 436 -14.90 -22.64 -20.77
CA ARG A 436 -16.24 -23.21 -20.98
C ARG A 436 -16.42 -23.90 -22.34
N LEU A 437 -15.77 -23.40 -23.39
CA LEU A 437 -15.93 -23.92 -24.75
C LEU A 437 -15.19 -25.23 -24.98
N LYS A 438 -13.89 -25.30 -24.64
CA LYS A 438 -13.06 -26.49 -24.79
C LYS A 438 -11.89 -26.46 -23.80
N GLU A 439 -11.91 -27.41 -22.87
CA GLU A 439 -10.93 -27.55 -21.80
C GLU A 439 -9.67 -28.29 -22.28
N ALA A 440 -8.50 -27.65 -22.13
CA ALA A 440 -7.21 -28.32 -22.13
C ALA A 440 -6.64 -28.31 -20.70
N HIS A 441 -5.87 -29.35 -20.37
CA HIS A 441 -5.27 -29.51 -19.04
C HIS A 441 -3.79 -29.11 -19.08
N HIS A 442 -3.35 -28.33 -18.09
CA HIS A 442 -1.94 -28.01 -17.90
C HIS A 442 -1.07 -29.24 -17.65
N ARG A 443 0.24 -29.10 -17.93
CA ARG A 443 1.26 -30.06 -17.50
C ARG A 443 1.54 -29.86 -16.01
N TRP A 444 1.66 -30.95 -15.27
CA TRP A 444 2.08 -30.93 -13.88
C TRP A 444 3.55 -30.53 -13.76
N LYS A 445 3.90 -29.72 -12.78
CA LYS A 445 5.30 -29.38 -12.48
C LYS A 445 5.79 -30.18 -11.30
N MET A 446 6.91 -30.89 -11.47
CA MET A 446 7.56 -31.67 -10.41
C MET A 446 9.00 -31.21 -10.25
N ILE A 447 9.41 -30.86 -9.03
CA ILE A 447 10.71 -30.25 -8.75
C ILE A 447 11.51 -31.18 -7.84
N LEU A 448 12.68 -31.68 -8.29
CA LEU A 448 13.60 -32.47 -7.48
C LEU A 448 14.64 -31.55 -6.83
N ILE A 449 14.70 -31.56 -5.50
CA ILE A 449 15.60 -30.71 -4.69
C ILE A 449 16.31 -31.55 -3.62
N GLY A 450 17.51 -31.13 -3.23
CA GLY A 450 18.27 -31.75 -2.15
C GLY A 450 19.78 -31.57 -2.32
N ALA A 451 20.55 -31.97 -1.32
CA ALA A 451 22.00 -31.82 -1.29
C ALA A 451 22.72 -32.45 -2.50
N ALA A 452 23.93 -31.98 -2.81
CA ALA A 452 24.77 -32.60 -3.82
C ALA A 452 24.94 -34.10 -3.53
N GLN A 453 24.91 -34.94 -4.57
CA GLN A 453 25.02 -36.40 -4.47
C GLN A 453 23.85 -37.12 -3.76
N ALA A 454 22.75 -36.44 -3.44
CA ALA A 454 21.57 -37.07 -2.82
C ALA A 454 20.82 -38.11 -3.70
N GLY A 455 21.24 -38.37 -4.95
CA GLY A 455 20.60 -39.35 -5.83
C GLY A 455 19.46 -38.83 -6.73
N LYS A 456 19.31 -37.51 -6.91
CA LYS A 456 18.24 -36.87 -7.72
C LYS A 456 18.19 -37.36 -9.17
N THR A 457 19.31 -37.31 -9.88
CA THR A 457 19.41 -37.75 -11.28
C THR A 457 19.09 -39.24 -11.44
N SER A 458 19.57 -40.07 -10.51
CA SER A 458 19.30 -41.51 -10.47
C SER A 458 17.82 -41.80 -10.18
N LEU A 459 17.21 -41.07 -9.24
CA LEU A 459 15.79 -41.16 -8.94
C LEU A 459 14.92 -40.81 -10.16
N ARG A 460 15.26 -39.72 -10.86
CA ARG A 460 14.59 -39.32 -12.10
C ARG A 460 14.65 -40.41 -13.16
N GLN A 461 15.84 -40.95 -13.43
CA GLN A 461 16.03 -42.00 -14.43
C GLN A 461 15.23 -43.25 -14.08
N ALA A 462 15.27 -43.67 -12.81
CA ALA A 462 14.50 -44.80 -12.32
C ALA A 462 12.98 -44.58 -12.47
N LEU A 463 12.47 -43.38 -12.14
CA LEU A 463 11.05 -43.02 -12.30
C LEU A 463 10.61 -43.06 -13.78
N MET A 464 11.41 -42.50 -14.68
CA MET A 464 11.04 -42.36 -16.10
C MET A 464 11.24 -43.64 -16.91
N LEU A 465 12.40 -44.29 -16.74
CA LEU A 465 12.89 -45.34 -17.63
C LEU A 465 12.80 -46.74 -17.02
N GLY A 466 12.47 -46.86 -15.73
CA GLY A 466 12.43 -48.16 -15.03
C GLY A 466 13.81 -48.84 -14.92
N ARG A 467 14.89 -48.07 -15.05
CA ARG A 467 16.29 -48.50 -14.92
C ARG A 467 17.14 -47.33 -14.44
N SER A 468 18.22 -47.63 -13.73
CA SER A 468 19.16 -46.62 -13.27
C SER A 468 20.55 -46.86 -13.87
N LYS A 469 21.23 -45.79 -14.27
CA LYS A 469 22.64 -45.82 -14.65
C LYS A 469 23.41 -44.96 -13.65
N LEU A 470 24.50 -45.47 -13.09
CA LEU A 470 25.42 -44.67 -12.28
C LEU A 470 25.95 -43.51 -13.13
N THR A 471 25.55 -42.29 -12.78
CA THR A 471 25.99 -41.07 -13.47
C THR A 471 27.47 -40.84 -13.19
N ALA A 472 28.32 -40.83 -14.23
CA ALA A 472 29.75 -40.57 -14.06
C ALA A 472 30.00 -39.15 -13.52
N GLU A 473 31.12 -38.89 -12.84
CA GLU A 473 31.36 -37.60 -12.15
C GLU A 473 31.24 -36.36 -13.07
N HIS A 474 31.57 -36.53 -14.35
CA HIS A 474 31.49 -35.49 -15.39
C HIS A 474 30.08 -35.32 -16.00
N GLU A 475 29.17 -36.28 -15.81
CA GLU A 475 27.77 -36.28 -16.28
C GLU A 475 26.76 -35.81 -15.21
N ARG A 476 27.24 -35.45 -14.00
CA ARG A 476 26.37 -35.04 -12.88
C ARG A 476 25.55 -33.78 -13.24
N THR A 477 24.30 -33.67 -12.80
CA THR A 477 23.47 -32.47 -13.03
C THR A 477 24.05 -31.28 -12.25
N TRP A 478 24.60 -30.28 -12.94
CA TRP A 478 25.29 -29.15 -12.31
C TRP A 478 24.34 -28.01 -11.90
N VAL A 479 23.22 -27.78 -12.61
CA VAL A 479 22.31 -26.63 -12.35
C VAL A 479 20.82 -26.97 -12.40
N MET A 480 20.22 -27.24 -13.57
CA MET A 480 18.82 -27.70 -13.69
C MET A 480 18.60 -28.40 -15.04
N GLU A 481 17.98 -29.59 -15.06
CA GLU A 481 17.57 -30.30 -16.29
C GLU A 481 16.04 -30.48 -16.35
N ARG A 482 15.45 -30.40 -17.55
CA ARG A 482 14.00 -30.58 -17.79
C ARG A 482 13.72 -31.91 -18.47
N HIS A 483 12.75 -32.65 -17.96
CA HIS A 483 12.30 -33.90 -18.57
C HIS A 483 10.77 -34.00 -18.59
N LEU A 484 10.23 -34.56 -19.67
CA LEU A 484 8.81 -34.85 -19.78
C LEU A 484 8.56 -36.31 -19.38
N TRP A 485 7.68 -36.50 -18.40
CA TRP A 485 7.24 -37.80 -17.93
C TRP A 485 5.73 -37.96 -18.16
N GLU A 486 5.35 -38.96 -18.94
CA GLU A 486 3.96 -39.27 -19.29
C GLU A 486 3.60 -40.67 -18.77
N PRO A 487 3.26 -40.81 -17.48
CA PRO A 487 3.01 -42.12 -16.88
C PRO A 487 1.73 -42.80 -17.39
N GLU A 488 0.70 -42.02 -17.73
CA GLU A 488 -0.61 -42.50 -18.17
C GLU A 488 -1.25 -41.53 -19.18
N SER A 489 -2.27 -42.00 -19.90
CA SER A 489 -3.07 -41.16 -20.80
C SER A 489 -3.70 -40.00 -20.01
N ARG A 490 -3.44 -38.76 -20.43
CA ARG A 490 -3.88 -37.47 -19.83
C ARG A 490 -3.04 -36.94 -18.66
N ILE A 491 -1.99 -37.62 -18.21
CA ILE A 491 -1.05 -37.07 -17.21
C ILE A 491 0.27 -36.75 -17.89
N ARG A 492 0.59 -35.45 -17.98
CA ARG A 492 1.89 -34.97 -18.46
C ARG A 492 2.60 -34.23 -17.33
N VAL A 493 3.79 -34.68 -16.95
CA VAL A 493 4.57 -34.10 -15.85
C VAL A 493 5.89 -33.57 -16.39
N GLN A 494 6.16 -32.30 -16.14
CA GLN A 494 7.45 -31.69 -16.35
C GLN A 494 8.30 -31.81 -15.07
N ILE A 495 9.35 -32.62 -15.13
CA ILE A 495 10.31 -32.83 -14.06
C ILE A 495 11.47 -31.83 -14.20
N LEU A 496 11.75 -31.07 -13.15
CA LEU A 496 12.91 -30.20 -13.01
C LEU A 496 13.92 -30.82 -12.04
N ASP A 497 15.11 -31.20 -12.52
CA ASP A 497 16.19 -31.81 -11.74
C ASP A 497 17.27 -30.78 -11.39
N PHE A 498 17.30 -30.28 -10.14
CA PHE A 498 18.25 -29.25 -9.73
C PHE A 498 19.62 -29.81 -9.29
N GLY A 499 20.69 -29.08 -9.57
CA GLY A 499 22.04 -29.37 -9.08
C GLY A 499 22.19 -28.99 -7.61
N GLY A 500 22.73 -29.88 -6.77
CA GLY A 500 22.77 -29.68 -5.31
C GLY A 500 23.86 -28.73 -4.77
N HIS A 501 24.52 -27.94 -5.63
CA HIS A 501 25.68 -27.12 -5.23
C HIS A 501 25.26 -25.71 -4.76
N HIS A 502 25.84 -25.23 -3.66
CA HIS A 502 25.41 -24.00 -2.96
C HIS A 502 25.44 -22.72 -3.83
N ILE A 503 26.38 -22.63 -4.78
CA ILE A 503 26.48 -21.50 -5.73
C ILE A 503 25.20 -21.34 -6.58
N TYR A 504 24.49 -22.43 -6.87
CA TYR A 504 23.26 -22.39 -7.69
C TYR A 504 21.97 -22.19 -6.87
N GLN A 505 22.05 -22.13 -5.54
CA GLN A 505 20.91 -21.74 -4.69
C GLN A 505 20.41 -20.33 -5.05
N ALA A 506 21.31 -19.48 -5.56
CA ALA A 506 20.97 -18.18 -6.11
C ALA A 506 20.12 -18.26 -7.39
N ALA A 507 19.96 -19.40 -8.05
CA ALA A 507 19.04 -19.58 -9.19
C ALA A 507 17.82 -20.44 -8.83
N HIS A 508 17.93 -21.36 -7.87
CA HIS A 508 16.84 -22.26 -7.45
C HIS A 508 15.57 -21.50 -7.04
N HIS A 509 15.73 -20.35 -6.38
CA HIS A 509 14.63 -19.52 -5.89
C HIS A 509 13.73 -18.94 -7.00
N MET A 510 14.21 -18.94 -8.25
CA MET A 510 13.46 -18.44 -9.42
C MET A 510 12.41 -19.45 -9.92
N PHE A 511 12.50 -20.71 -9.52
CA PHE A 511 11.71 -21.79 -10.14
C PHE A 511 10.78 -22.53 -9.17
N LEU A 512 10.95 -22.32 -7.86
CA LEU A 512 10.04 -22.78 -6.81
C LEU A 512 8.68 -22.10 -6.96
N SER A 513 7.60 -22.89 -7.01
CA SER A 513 6.22 -22.39 -7.15
C SER A 513 5.27 -23.26 -6.33
N PRO A 514 4.29 -22.68 -5.59
CA PRO A 514 3.39 -23.43 -4.71
C PRO A 514 2.56 -24.51 -5.43
N ASP A 515 2.32 -24.36 -6.73
CA ASP A 515 1.54 -25.32 -7.52
C ASP A 515 2.35 -26.55 -7.97
N ALA A 516 3.68 -26.51 -7.81
CA ALA A 516 4.54 -27.63 -8.16
C ALA A 516 4.56 -28.71 -7.05
N LEU A 517 4.69 -29.96 -7.47
CA LEU A 517 5.01 -31.06 -6.57
C LEU A 517 6.51 -31.07 -6.28
N HIS A 518 6.90 -30.71 -5.07
CA HIS A 518 8.30 -30.67 -4.64
C HIS A 518 8.70 -32.01 -4.05
N ILE A 519 9.77 -32.60 -4.58
CA ILE A 519 10.35 -33.84 -4.09
C ILE A 519 11.71 -33.50 -3.47
N LEU A 520 11.78 -33.58 -2.15
CA LEU A 520 13.02 -33.45 -1.40
C LEU A 520 13.72 -34.81 -1.36
N VAL A 521 14.89 -34.88 -1.97
CA VAL A 521 15.70 -36.09 -2.12
C VAL A 521 16.93 -35.98 -1.22
N PHE A 522 17.15 -36.99 -0.38
CA PHE A 522 18.33 -37.08 0.48
C PHE A 522 18.96 -38.48 0.41
N ASP A 523 20.22 -38.58 0.80
CA ASP A 523 20.96 -39.83 0.90
C ASP A 523 20.75 -40.42 2.30
N LEU A 524 20.06 -41.57 2.38
CA LEU A 524 19.70 -42.20 3.65
C LEU A 524 20.93 -42.75 4.40
N THR A 525 22.00 -43.08 3.70
CA THR A 525 23.21 -43.65 4.32
C THR A 525 23.97 -42.62 5.15
N LYS A 526 23.87 -41.34 4.77
CA LYS A 526 24.54 -40.22 5.43
C LYS A 526 23.73 -39.62 6.58
N TYR A 527 22.51 -40.11 6.82
CA TYR A 527 21.64 -39.54 7.83
C TYR A 527 22.08 -39.92 9.25
N THR A 528 22.21 -38.90 10.10
CA THR A 528 22.23 -38.97 11.56
C THR A 528 21.38 -37.83 12.11
N SER A 529 20.89 -37.93 13.35
CA SER A 529 20.06 -36.88 13.97
C SER A 529 20.77 -35.52 14.05
N GLU A 530 22.11 -35.50 14.07
CA GLU A 530 22.92 -34.26 14.10
C GLU A 530 22.93 -33.50 12.77
N VAL A 531 22.83 -34.22 11.63
CA VAL A 531 22.87 -33.63 10.28
C VAL A 531 21.47 -33.45 9.67
N TYR A 532 20.42 -33.69 10.44
CA TYR A 532 19.03 -33.55 10.01
C TYR A 532 18.75 -32.18 9.39
N GLU A 533 19.27 -31.10 9.99
CA GLU A 533 19.08 -29.74 9.49
C GLU A 533 19.68 -29.55 8.09
N ASP A 534 20.89 -30.06 7.85
CA ASP A 534 21.58 -29.88 6.57
C ASP A 534 21.01 -30.75 5.45
N LEU A 535 20.53 -31.95 5.77
CA LEU A 535 19.98 -32.88 4.79
C LEU A 535 18.50 -32.60 4.48
N ILE A 536 17.71 -32.21 5.47
CA ILE A 536 16.25 -32.14 5.38
C ILE A 536 15.71 -30.80 5.87
N GLY A 537 16.00 -30.40 7.11
CA GLY A 537 15.39 -29.23 7.78
C GLY A 537 15.50 -27.93 6.98
N HIS A 538 16.73 -27.52 6.63
CA HIS A 538 17.01 -26.31 5.86
C HIS A 538 16.36 -26.31 4.47
N TRP A 539 16.25 -27.47 3.81
CA TRP A 539 15.60 -27.56 2.50
C TRP A 539 14.08 -27.47 2.60
N LEU A 540 13.50 -28.06 3.64
CA LEU A 540 12.08 -27.99 3.93
C LEU A 540 11.66 -26.54 4.22
N GLU A 541 12.42 -25.84 5.07
CA GLU A 541 12.22 -24.41 5.34
C GLU A 541 12.33 -23.56 4.07
N ALA A 542 13.38 -23.77 3.26
CA ALA A 542 13.58 -23.00 2.03
C ALA A 542 12.41 -23.15 1.03
N ILE A 543 11.77 -24.32 0.96
CA ILE A 543 10.57 -24.54 0.16
C ILE A 543 9.38 -23.79 0.78
N MET A 544 9.16 -23.94 2.09
CA MET A 544 8.01 -23.36 2.78
C MET A 544 8.04 -21.83 2.86
N ASP A 545 9.21 -21.21 3.04
CA ASP A 545 9.37 -19.75 3.12
C ASP A 545 9.05 -19.06 1.79
N ARG A 546 9.27 -19.75 0.67
CA ARG A 546 9.07 -19.26 -0.69
C ARG A 546 7.69 -19.61 -1.24
N ALA A 547 7.28 -20.87 -1.11
CA ALA A 547 6.12 -21.45 -1.76
C ALA A 547 5.10 -21.89 -0.69
N ALA A 548 4.28 -20.94 -0.26
CA ALA A 548 3.21 -21.17 0.71
C ALA A 548 2.23 -22.25 0.20
N GLY A 549 1.97 -23.27 1.01
CA GLY A 549 1.09 -24.39 0.64
C GLY A 549 1.70 -25.37 -0.37
N ALA A 550 3.00 -25.26 -0.67
CA ALA A 550 3.72 -26.20 -1.53
C ALA A 550 3.49 -27.65 -1.10
N LYS A 551 3.22 -28.52 -2.09
CA LYS A 551 3.08 -29.96 -1.87
C LYS A 551 4.45 -30.59 -1.84
N ILE A 552 4.81 -31.17 -0.70
CA ILE A 552 6.14 -31.77 -0.49
C ILE A 552 6.01 -33.29 -0.41
N VAL A 553 6.98 -34.00 -1.00
CA VAL A 553 7.21 -35.43 -0.87
C VAL A 553 8.67 -35.62 -0.52
N ILE A 554 8.96 -36.49 0.45
CA ILE A 554 10.33 -36.72 0.91
C ILE A 554 10.76 -38.12 0.48
N VAL A 555 11.93 -38.21 -0.15
CA VAL A 555 12.48 -39.44 -0.71
C VAL A 555 13.91 -39.67 -0.22
N GLY A 556 14.11 -40.73 0.56
CA GLY A 556 15.43 -41.23 0.94
C GLY A 556 15.94 -42.23 -0.10
N THR A 557 17.10 -41.96 -0.69
CA THR A 557 17.75 -42.83 -1.68
C THR A 557 18.82 -43.70 -1.02
N HIS A 558 19.42 -44.63 -1.78
CA HIS A 558 20.49 -45.54 -1.35
C HIS A 558 20.06 -46.53 -0.25
N CYS A 559 18.78 -46.91 -0.20
CA CYS A 559 18.29 -47.83 0.82
C CYS A 559 18.86 -49.25 0.72
N ASP A 560 19.36 -49.62 -0.46
CA ASP A 560 20.06 -50.88 -0.71
C ASP A 560 21.36 -51.02 0.08
N LEU A 561 21.89 -49.91 0.60
CA LEU A 561 23.09 -49.88 1.44
C LEU A 561 22.77 -49.88 2.95
N CYS A 562 21.49 -49.88 3.32
CA CYS A 562 21.00 -49.91 4.70
C CYS A 562 20.31 -51.24 5.00
N THR A 563 20.26 -51.64 6.27
CA THR A 563 19.39 -52.75 6.70
C THR A 563 17.95 -52.25 6.85
N ASN A 564 16.97 -53.16 6.84
CA ASN A 564 15.56 -52.78 7.02
C ASN A 564 15.30 -52.12 8.38
N GLU A 565 15.94 -52.62 9.44
CA GLU A 565 15.83 -52.07 10.81
C GLU A 565 16.44 -50.67 10.91
N ASP A 566 17.65 -50.46 10.37
CA ASP A 566 18.30 -49.14 10.30
C ASP A 566 17.47 -48.13 9.49
N THR A 567 16.84 -48.60 8.41
CA THR A 567 15.96 -47.77 7.58
C THR A 567 14.72 -47.31 8.34
N GLU A 568 14.05 -48.22 9.05
CA GLU A 568 12.86 -47.90 9.85
C GLU A 568 13.18 -46.93 10.99
N ASP A 569 14.27 -47.16 11.72
CA ASP A 569 14.72 -46.30 12.82
C ASP A 569 15.02 -44.88 12.33
N LYS A 570 15.77 -44.75 11.23
CA LYS A 570 16.07 -43.45 10.62
C LYS A 570 14.82 -42.71 10.16
N VAL A 571 13.88 -43.41 9.49
CA VAL A 571 12.61 -42.79 9.05
C VAL A 571 11.78 -42.30 10.22
N GLN A 572 11.67 -43.07 11.30
CA GLN A 572 10.93 -42.69 12.50
C GLN A 572 11.58 -41.49 13.21
N ASP A 573 12.91 -41.44 13.27
CA ASP A 573 13.63 -40.31 13.84
C ASP A 573 13.40 -39.02 13.04
N ILE A 574 13.51 -39.09 11.70
CA ILE A 574 13.24 -37.94 10.82
C ILE A 574 11.81 -37.43 11.01
N LEU A 575 10.81 -38.32 10.97
CA LEU A 575 9.40 -37.93 11.16
C LEU A 575 9.16 -37.28 12.53
N ARG A 576 9.85 -37.74 13.58
CA ARG A 576 9.77 -37.17 14.93
C ARG A 576 10.35 -35.76 14.98
N LEU A 577 11.54 -35.55 14.42
CA LEU A 577 12.21 -34.23 14.37
C LEU A 577 11.39 -33.23 13.54
N MET A 578 10.91 -33.64 12.36
CA MET A 578 10.04 -32.82 11.51
C MET A 578 8.77 -32.35 12.24
N LYS A 579 8.06 -33.28 12.90
CA LYS A 579 6.84 -32.94 13.66
C LYS A 579 7.14 -32.02 14.84
N ARG A 580 8.27 -32.21 15.51
CA ARG A 580 8.72 -31.36 16.62
C ARG A 580 8.99 -29.94 16.14
N ASP A 581 9.75 -29.75 15.07
CA ASP A 581 10.14 -28.42 14.58
C ASP A 581 8.93 -27.62 14.10
N GLU A 582 8.04 -28.27 13.34
CA GLU A 582 6.82 -27.62 12.87
C GLU A 582 5.86 -27.31 14.03
N GLY A 583 5.75 -28.21 15.00
CA GLY A 583 4.94 -28.02 16.20
C GLY A 583 5.41 -26.80 17.00
N MET A 584 6.72 -26.67 17.24
CA MET A 584 7.29 -25.51 17.93
C MET A 584 7.02 -24.20 17.18
N LYS A 585 7.21 -24.19 15.85
CA LYS A 585 6.95 -23.01 15.02
C LYS A 585 5.47 -22.60 15.02
N ARG A 586 4.56 -23.57 14.90
CA ARG A 586 3.12 -23.32 14.94
C ARG A 586 2.69 -22.75 16.28
N GLN A 587 3.17 -23.33 17.39
CA GLN A 587 2.93 -22.80 18.73
C GLN A 587 3.46 -21.39 18.92
N GLN A 588 4.64 -21.06 18.38
CA GLN A 588 5.17 -19.69 18.43
C GLN A 588 4.26 -18.70 17.69
N ILE A 589 3.79 -19.06 16.49
CA ILE A 589 2.85 -18.23 15.71
C ILE A 589 1.52 -18.08 16.45
N ASP A 590 0.97 -19.17 16.98
CA ASP A 590 -0.30 -19.16 17.72
C ASP A 590 -0.21 -18.32 19.00
N ASN A 591 0.90 -18.40 19.73
CA ASN A 591 1.16 -17.55 20.90
C ASN A 591 1.24 -16.07 20.52
N GLU A 592 1.90 -15.73 19.40
CA GLU A 592 2.01 -14.35 18.94
C GLU A 592 0.66 -13.80 18.45
N ILE A 593 -0.13 -14.62 17.74
CA ILE A 593 -1.52 -14.32 17.38
C ILE A 593 -2.34 -14.05 18.64
N ARG A 594 -2.23 -14.91 19.66
CA ARG A 594 -2.98 -14.77 20.90
C ARG A 594 -2.67 -13.45 21.61
N LEU A 595 -1.38 -13.11 21.73
CA LEU A 595 -0.94 -11.86 22.36
C LEU A 595 -1.47 -10.62 21.62
N ILE A 596 -1.40 -10.61 20.29
CA ILE A 596 -1.93 -9.49 19.49
C ILE A 596 -3.46 -9.40 19.57
N GLN A 597 -4.14 -10.54 19.62
CA GLN A 597 -5.60 -10.59 19.78
C GLN A 597 -6.03 -10.07 21.16
N GLU A 598 -5.36 -10.51 22.22
CA GLU A 598 -5.58 -10.01 23.59
C GLU A 598 -5.35 -8.49 23.69
N GLU A 599 -4.36 -7.96 22.96
CA GLU A 599 -4.07 -6.52 22.90
C GLU A 599 -5.10 -5.73 22.08
N LEU A 600 -5.64 -6.31 21.00
CA LEU A 600 -6.74 -5.75 20.19
C LEU A 600 -8.07 -5.70 20.94
N ASP A 601 -8.32 -6.71 21.77
CA ASP A 601 -9.54 -6.87 22.56
C ASP A 601 -9.55 -6.00 23.82
N ASN A 602 -8.39 -5.49 24.27
CA ASN A 602 -8.28 -4.62 25.43
C ASN A 602 -8.60 -3.15 25.08
N PRO A 603 -9.63 -2.51 25.68
CA PRO A 603 -9.96 -1.12 25.41
C PRO A 603 -8.99 -0.09 26.03
N GLU A 604 -8.27 -0.43 27.11
CA GLU A 604 -7.36 0.51 27.82
C GLU A 604 -6.05 0.77 27.06
N SER A 605 -5.57 -0.17 26.25
CA SER A 605 -4.37 0.00 25.41
C SER A 605 -4.56 1.03 24.28
N ARG A 606 -5.81 1.40 23.96
CA ARG A 606 -6.17 2.39 22.94
C ARG A 606 -5.88 3.83 23.36
N GLU A 607 -5.70 4.09 24.65
CA GLU A 607 -5.43 5.43 25.20
C GLU A 607 -3.93 5.71 25.42
N VAL A 608 -3.08 4.69 25.49
CA VAL A 608 -1.67 4.83 25.91
C VAL A 608 -0.73 5.20 24.74
N SER A 609 -1.11 4.91 23.49
CA SER A 609 -0.36 5.38 22.32
C SER A 609 -0.77 6.81 21.97
N GLY A 610 0.06 7.78 22.35
CA GLY A 610 -0.15 9.21 22.11
C GLY A 610 -0.80 9.52 20.75
N GLY A 611 -2.07 9.94 20.80
CA GLY A 611 -2.71 10.78 19.81
C GLY A 611 -3.34 10.14 18.57
N ILE A 612 -3.15 8.86 18.22
CA ILE A 612 -3.83 8.28 17.03
C ILE A 612 -4.29 6.83 17.22
N PRO A 613 -5.45 6.60 17.88
CA PRO A 613 -5.98 5.26 18.20
C PRO A 613 -6.41 4.42 16.98
N GLU A 614 -6.88 5.05 15.89
CA GLU A 614 -7.46 4.34 14.72
C GLU A 614 -6.40 3.63 13.86
N ILE A 615 -5.16 4.13 13.87
CA ILE A 615 -4.06 3.61 13.05
C ILE A 615 -3.37 2.40 13.72
N GLY A 616 -3.35 2.35 15.06
CA GLY A 616 -2.76 1.22 15.81
C GLY A 616 -3.56 -0.08 15.67
N VAL A 617 -4.89 0.03 15.72
CA VAL A 617 -5.82 -1.12 15.58
C VAL A 617 -5.74 -1.73 14.18
N GLY A 618 -5.79 -0.90 13.12
CA GLY A 618 -5.68 -1.36 11.73
C GLY A 618 -4.39 -2.12 11.44
N ARG A 619 -3.31 -1.82 12.17
CA ARG A 619 -1.99 -2.44 11.96
C ARG A 619 -1.74 -3.67 12.79
N MET A 620 -2.26 -3.71 14.01
CA MET A 620 -2.36 -4.95 14.76
C MET A 620 -3.19 -5.95 13.95
N GLN A 621 -4.25 -5.50 13.28
CA GLN A 621 -5.02 -6.30 12.32
C GLN A 621 -4.20 -6.72 11.09
N GLU A 622 -3.36 -5.87 10.49
CA GLU A 622 -2.46 -6.28 9.40
C GLU A 622 -1.40 -7.31 9.84
N LYS A 623 -0.76 -7.10 11.00
CA LYS A 623 0.20 -8.05 11.58
C LYS A 623 -0.49 -9.38 11.89
N LEU A 624 -1.68 -9.32 12.49
CA LEU A 624 -2.54 -10.47 12.74
C LEU A 624 -2.92 -11.18 11.45
N ASN A 625 -3.33 -10.47 10.40
CA ASN A 625 -3.65 -11.02 9.09
C ASN A 625 -2.44 -11.72 8.46
N LYS A 626 -1.24 -11.14 8.58
CA LYS A 626 0.01 -11.78 8.12
C LYS A 626 0.29 -13.07 8.90
N LEU A 627 0.16 -13.05 10.23
CA LEU A 627 0.38 -14.23 11.07
C LEU A 627 -0.68 -15.31 10.84
N LEU A 628 -1.96 -14.93 10.67
CA LEU A 628 -3.05 -15.84 10.31
C LEU A 628 -2.83 -16.44 8.93
N LYS A 629 -2.37 -15.64 7.96
CA LYS A 629 -1.97 -16.13 6.63
C LYS A 629 -0.80 -17.11 6.74
N MET A 630 0.23 -16.81 7.55
CA MET A 630 1.32 -17.74 7.82
C MET A 630 0.81 -19.03 8.45
N ARG A 631 -0.07 -18.96 9.45
CA ARG A 631 -0.66 -20.12 10.11
C ARG A 631 -1.48 -20.99 9.16
N ASN A 632 -2.30 -20.37 8.31
CA ASN A 632 -3.24 -21.06 7.42
C ASN A 632 -2.57 -21.56 6.13
N SER A 633 -1.47 -20.92 5.68
CA SER A 633 -0.81 -21.23 4.41
C SER A 633 0.44 -22.10 4.57
N ARG A 634 0.81 -22.52 5.78
CA ARG A 634 1.89 -23.50 5.98
C ARG A 634 1.47 -24.86 5.41
N SER A 635 2.34 -25.46 4.62
CA SER A 635 2.12 -26.78 4.02
C SER A 635 1.93 -27.85 5.09
N GLN A 636 1.07 -28.83 4.80
CA GLN A 636 1.02 -30.04 5.63
C GLN A 636 2.34 -30.79 5.51
N ILE A 637 2.93 -31.14 6.66
CA ILE A 637 4.13 -31.98 6.69
C ILE A 637 3.78 -33.34 6.06
N PRO A 638 4.64 -33.91 5.21
CA PRO A 638 4.45 -35.26 4.73
C PRO A 638 4.41 -36.28 5.88
N ASP A 639 3.31 -37.03 6.00
CA ASP A 639 3.18 -38.11 7.00
C ASP A 639 4.01 -39.36 6.65
N LYS A 640 4.53 -39.43 5.43
CA LYS A 640 5.24 -40.59 4.89
C LYS A 640 6.51 -40.16 4.16
N ILE A 641 7.62 -40.83 4.50
CA ILE A 641 8.90 -40.76 3.78
C ILE A 641 9.00 -42.00 2.90
N PHE A 642 9.29 -41.82 1.61
CA PHE A 642 9.52 -42.93 0.70
C PHE A 642 11.01 -43.27 0.69
N VAL A 643 11.34 -44.52 0.96
CA VAL A 643 12.72 -44.99 0.93
C VAL A 643 12.88 -45.92 -0.27
N VAL A 644 13.81 -45.57 -1.17
CA VAL A 644 13.98 -46.23 -2.46
C VAL A 644 15.43 -46.60 -2.74
N SER A 645 15.61 -47.66 -3.51
CA SER A 645 16.89 -47.94 -4.16
C SER A 645 16.81 -47.49 -5.61
N CYS A 646 17.79 -46.68 -6.01
CA CYS A 646 18.01 -46.32 -7.39
C CYS A 646 19.13 -47.16 -8.01
N ALA A 647 19.50 -48.31 -7.41
CA ALA A 647 20.43 -49.28 -8.00
C ALA A 647 19.66 -50.35 -8.80
N ASP A 648 20.33 -51.39 -9.29
CA ASP A 648 19.70 -52.47 -10.11
C ASP A 648 18.51 -53.14 -9.40
N SER A 649 18.45 -53.10 -8.08
CA SER A 649 17.36 -53.67 -7.27
C SER A 649 16.04 -52.90 -7.38
N LEU A 650 16.07 -51.61 -7.73
CA LEU A 650 14.91 -50.70 -7.85
C LEU A 650 13.87 -50.82 -6.71
N MET A 651 14.33 -51.17 -5.50
CA MET A 651 13.43 -51.43 -4.36
C MET A 651 12.53 -50.23 -4.08
N ASN A 652 11.23 -50.51 -3.85
CA ASN A 652 10.17 -49.54 -3.54
C ASN A 652 9.90 -48.45 -4.61
N MET A 653 10.54 -48.50 -5.79
CA MET A 653 10.33 -47.52 -6.85
C MET A 653 8.93 -47.56 -7.46
N GLU A 654 8.33 -48.73 -7.64
CA GLU A 654 6.95 -48.85 -8.13
C GLU A 654 5.94 -48.27 -7.14
N LEU A 655 6.17 -48.45 -5.83
CA LEU A 655 5.31 -47.87 -4.79
C LEU A 655 5.35 -46.33 -4.83
N LEU A 656 6.54 -45.74 -4.97
CA LEU A 656 6.70 -44.30 -5.15
C LEU A 656 6.02 -43.82 -6.43
N ARG A 657 6.21 -44.54 -7.55
CA ARG A 657 5.63 -44.19 -8.85
C ARG A 657 4.11 -44.18 -8.80
N ASN A 658 3.48 -45.21 -8.24
CA ASN A 658 2.01 -45.31 -8.14
C ASN A 658 1.45 -44.21 -7.23
N PHE A 659 2.10 -43.93 -6.10
CA PHE A 659 1.71 -42.85 -5.21
C PHE A 659 1.75 -41.48 -5.90
N LEU A 660 2.81 -41.19 -6.66
CA LEU A 660 2.92 -39.94 -7.42
C LEU A 660 1.79 -39.83 -8.45
N ILE A 661 1.49 -40.90 -9.18
CA ILE A 661 0.41 -40.91 -10.19
C ILE A 661 -0.95 -40.67 -9.54
N GLU A 662 -1.29 -41.35 -8.44
CA GLU A 662 -2.55 -41.13 -7.73
C GLU A 662 -2.68 -39.70 -7.23
N LYS A 663 -1.60 -39.14 -6.66
CA LYS A 663 -1.59 -37.76 -6.17
C LYS A 663 -1.87 -36.75 -7.29
N LEU A 664 -1.35 -37.00 -8.49
CA LEU A 664 -1.58 -36.15 -9.68
C LEU A 664 -2.99 -36.31 -10.27
N LYS A 665 -3.71 -37.41 -9.98
CA LYS A 665 -5.09 -37.64 -10.47
C LYS A 665 -6.17 -36.94 -9.65
N PHE A 666 -6.00 -36.90 -8.32
CA PHE A 666 -7.00 -36.35 -7.40
C PHE A 666 -7.02 -34.81 -7.34
N GLU A 667 -5.96 -34.16 -7.81
CA GLU A 667 -5.83 -32.72 -7.76
C GLU A 667 -6.40 -32.08 -9.03
N ALA A 668 -7.28 -31.09 -8.86
CA ALA A 668 -7.91 -30.37 -9.97
C ALA A 668 -6.84 -29.68 -10.83
N VAL A 669 -6.78 -30.03 -12.12
CA VAL A 669 -5.89 -29.38 -13.07
C VAL A 669 -6.42 -27.99 -13.38
N SER A 670 -5.58 -26.96 -13.34
CA SER A 670 -5.95 -25.64 -13.84
C SER A 670 -6.31 -25.75 -15.32
N ALA A 671 -7.58 -25.48 -15.63
CA ALA A 671 -8.08 -25.49 -16.99
C ALA A 671 -7.43 -24.35 -17.79
N LEU A 672 -7.00 -24.68 -19.00
CA LEU A 672 -6.42 -23.75 -19.97
C LEU A 672 -7.30 -23.73 -21.22
N PRO A 673 -7.57 -22.57 -21.85
CA PRO A 673 -8.20 -22.56 -23.15
C PRO A 673 -7.37 -23.34 -24.18
N GLU A 674 -8.00 -24.23 -24.96
CA GLU A 674 -7.32 -25.13 -25.91
C GLU A 674 -6.38 -24.39 -26.89
N HIS A 675 -6.79 -23.21 -27.37
CA HIS A 675 -5.99 -22.42 -28.30
C HIS A 675 -4.72 -21.82 -27.66
N TRP A 676 -4.73 -21.53 -26.35
CA TRP A 676 -3.53 -21.13 -25.62
C TRP A 676 -2.58 -22.33 -25.51
N PHE A 677 -3.11 -23.52 -25.23
CA PHE A 677 -2.31 -24.74 -25.18
C PHE A 677 -1.60 -25.02 -26.52
N ILE A 678 -2.33 -24.94 -27.64
CA ILE A 678 -1.76 -25.14 -28.98
C ILE A 678 -0.67 -24.10 -29.26
N PHE A 679 -0.90 -22.83 -28.90
CA PHE A 679 0.08 -21.77 -29.05
C PHE A 679 1.36 -22.06 -28.26
N LEU A 680 1.23 -22.48 -27.00
CA LEU A 680 2.37 -22.85 -26.17
C LEU A 680 3.15 -24.03 -26.76
N GLU A 681 2.46 -25.06 -27.25
CA GLU A 681 3.10 -26.24 -27.83
C GLU A 681 3.87 -25.91 -29.12
N GLN A 682 3.27 -25.14 -30.03
CA GLN A 682 3.95 -24.69 -31.24
C GLN A 682 5.15 -23.78 -30.92
N MET A 683 5.00 -22.88 -29.95
CA MET A 683 6.08 -21.99 -29.51
C MET A 683 7.25 -22.77 -28.91
N GLN A 684 7.00 -23.83 -28.14
CA GLN A 684 8.05 -24.66 -27.54
C GLN A 684 8.81 -25.53 -28.57
N GLN A 685 8.21 -25.85 -29.71
CA GLN A 685 8.83 -26.66 -30.79
C GLN A 685 9.79 -25.86 -31.68
N LEU A 686 9.76 -24.53 -31.63
CA LEU A 686 10.65 -23.67 -32.42
C LEU A 686 12.13 -23.92 -32.08
N PRO A 687 13.05 -23.91 -33.07
CA PRO A 687 14.48 -24.17 -32.83
C PRO A 687 15.17 -23.04 -32.05
N GLU A 688 14.66 -21.80 -32.13
CA GLU A 688 15.17 -20.65 -31.41
C GLU A 688 15.20 -20.90 -29.88
N LYS A 689 16.15 -20.27 -29.18
CA LYS A 689 16.28 -20.34 -27.71
C LYS A 689 15.42 -19.30 -27.00
N VAL A 690 15.15 -18.19 -27.70
CA VAL A 690 14.43 -17.01 -27.23
C VAL A 690 13.73 -16.38 -28.44
N LEU A 691 12.53 -15.84 -28.27
CA LEU A 691 11.75 -15.24 -29.35
C LEU A 691 11.64 -13.72 -29.19
N THR A 692 11.64 -13.00 -30.30
CA THR A 692 11.29 -11.57 -30.31
C THR A 692 9.79 -11.39 -30.19
N TRP A 693 9.36 -10.21 -29.74
CA TRP A 693 7.95 -9.85 -29.65
C TRP A 693 7.21 -10.04 -30.98
N ASN A 694 7.78 -9.54 -32.07
CA ASN A 694 7.18 -9.65 -33.41
C ASN A 694 7.03 -11.12 -33.83
N ARG A 695 8.07 -11.94 -33.64
CA ARG A 695 8.01 -13.36 -33.96
C ARG A 695 6.96 -14.11 -33.14
N THR A 696 6.84 -13.75 -31.86
CA THR A 696 5.85 -14.32 -30.95
C THR A 696 4.42 -13.91 -31.35
N LEU A 697 4.22 -12.64 -31.73
CA LEU A 697 2.95 -12.11 -32.19
C LEU A 697 2.51 -12.74 -33.50
N GLU A 698 3.41 -12.91 -34.47
CA GLU A 698 3.11 -13.62 -35.71
C GLU A 698 2.60 -15.04 -35.46
N LEU A 699 3.29 -15.80 -34.60
CA LEU A 699 2.88 -17.16 -34.24
C LEU A 699 1.52 -17.16 -33.54
N PHE A 700 1.30 -16.22 -32.61
CA PHE A 700 0.03 -16.08 -31.92
C PHE A 700 -1.11 -15.82 -32.92
N LEU A 701 -0.96 -14.83 -33.80
CA LEU A 701 -1.93 -14.49 -34.85
C LEU A 701 -2.27 -15.71 -35.74
N GLN A 702 -1.27 -16.50 -36.10
CA GLN A 702 -1.46 -17.73 -36.90
C GLN A 702 -2.32 -18.76 -36.17
N VAL A 703 -2.04 -19.03 -34.88
CA VAL A 703 -2.79 -19.99 -34.08
C VAL A 703 -4.23 -19.54 -33.86
N MET A 704 -4.43 -18.24 -33.60
CA MET A 704 -5.78 -17.68 -33.40
C MET A 704 -6.63 -17.77 -34.67
N ALA A 705 -6.04 -17.48 -35.83
CA ALA A 705 -6.70 -17.61 -37.13
C ALA A 705 -7.07 -19.08 -37.45
N GLN A 706 -6.16 -20.02 -37.19
CA GLN A 706 -6.40 -21.45 -37.41
C GLN A 706 -7.56 -22.01 -36.57
N ASN A 707 -7.78 -21.46 -35.37
CA ASN A 707 -8.81 -21.91 -34.44
C ASN A 707 -10.10 -21.06 -34.47
N GLN A 708 -10.26 -20.19 -35.49
CA GLN A 708 -11.41 -19.29 -35.66
C GLN A 708 -11.75 -18.46 -34.40
N GLN A 709 -10.75 -18.09 -33.62
CA GLN A 709 -10.96 -17.28 -32.41
C GLN A 709 -11.00 -15.80 -32.75
N SER A 710 -12.06 -15.12 -32.35
CA SER A 710 -12.20 -13.66 -32.55
C SER A 710 -11.30 -12.91 -31.58
N MET A 711 -10.34 -12.15 -32.11
CA MET A 711 -9.47 -11.28 -31.30
C MET A 711 -10.15 -9.97 -30.87
N MET A 712 -11.34 -9.65 -31.40
CA MET A 712 -12.07 -8.44 -31.02
C MET A 712 -12.62 -8.48 -29.58
N GLY A 713 -12.73 -9.66 -28.96
CA GLY A 713 -13.06 -9.75 -27.54
C GLY A 713 -11.91 -9.33 -26.63
N MET A 714 -10.65 -9.55 -27.07
CA MET A 714 -9.47 -9.64 -26.21
C MET A 714 -8.76 -8.31 -25.99
N GLY A 715 -9.50 -7.34 -25.44
CA GLY A 715 -8.93 -6.03 -25.04
C GLY A 715 -8.68 -5.06 -26.20
N GLY A 716 -9.30 -5.31 -27.36
CA GLY A 716 -9.33 -4.38 -28.50
C GLY A 716 -8.11 -4.41 -29.43
N SER A 717 -7.02 -5.09 -29.08
CA SER A 717 -5.86 -5.30 -29.97
C SER A 717 -5.18 -6.67 -29.78
N PRO A 718 -4.61 -7.28 -30.84
CA PRO A 718 -3.91 -8.57 -30.75
C PRO A 718 -2.71 -8.57 -29.78
N GLU A 719 -2.05 -7.42 -29.64
CA GLU A 719 -0.91 -7.25 -28.74
C GLU A 719 -1.34 -7.38 -27.28
N ARG A 720 -2.46 -6.75 -26.89
CA ARG A 720 -2.97 -6.83 -25.52
C ARG A 720 -3.42 -8.25 -25.17
N SER A 721 -4.01 -8.94 -26.15
CA SER A 721 -4.34 -10.36 -26.01
C SER A 721 -3.09 -11.21 -25.79
N LEU A 722 -2.03 -10.99 -26.59
CA LEU A 722 -0.77 -11.68 -26.42
C LEU A 722 -0.14 -11.37 -25.05
N GLU A 723 -0.14 -10.12 -24.60
CA GLU A 723 0.37 -9.73 -23.28
C GLU A 723 -0.35 -10.53 -22.17
N MET A 724 -1.67 -10.69 -22.26
CA MET A 724 -2.44 -11.50 -21.32
C MET A 724 -1.97 -12.96 -21.30
N VAL A 725 -1.89 -13.60 -22.48
CA VAL A 725 -1.47 -15.01 -22.59
C VAL A 725 -0.06 -15.21 -22.06
N LEU A 726 0.87 -14.29 -22.39
CA LEU A 726 2.25 -14.37 -21.91
C LEU A 726 2.37 -14.12 -20.40
N LYS A 727 1.59 -13.20 -19.81
CA LYS A 727 1.52 -13.04 -18.35
C LYS A 727 1.04 -14.32 -17.67
N TYR A 728 0.00 -14.95 -18.24
CA TYR A 728 -0.50 -16.22 -17.74
C TYR A 728 0.59 -17.30 -17.80
N PHE A 729 1.22 -17.51 -18.96
CA PHE A 729 2.31 -18.50 -19.07
C PHE A 729 3.53 -18.17 -18.22
N HIS A 730 3.79 -16.89 -17.95
CA HIS A 730 4.83 -16.47 -17.02
C HIS A 730 4.47 -16.85 -15.58
N SER A 731 3.22 -16.60 -15.16
CA SER A 731 2.72 -16.93 -13.82
C SER A 731 2.69 -18.45 -13.56
N THR A 732 2.33 -19.25 -14.57
CA THR A 732 2.39 -20.72 -14.50
C THR A 732 3.81 -21.27 -14.64
N GLY A 733 4.79 -20.42 -15.00
CA GLY A 733 6.19 -20.79 -15.16
C GLY A 733 6.49 -21.63 -16.40
N GLU A 734 5.57 -21.66 -17.38
CA GLU A 734 5.76 -22.28 -18.70
C GLU A 734 6.77 -21.49 -19.54
N ILE A 735 6.78 -20.16 -19.37
CA ILE A 735 7.73 -19.24 -20.00
C ILE A 735 8.28 -18.24 -18.98
N VAL A 736 9.31 -17.49 -19.39
CA VAL A 736 9.79 -16.33 -18.65
C VAL A 736 9.65 -15.09 -19.53
N TRP A 737 8.95 -14.07 -19.04
CA TRP A 737 8.74 -12.81 -19.76
C TRP A 737 8.65 -11.63 -18.78
N TYR A 738 9.39 -10.55 -19.05
CA TYR A 738 9.49 -9.40 -18.15
C TYR A 738 8.79 -8.18 -18.74
N HIS A 739 7.47 -8.13 -18.60
CA HIS A 739 6.67 -7.05 -19.19
C HIS A 739 6.94 -5.66 -18.60
N GLU A 740 7.47 -5.58 -17.37
CA GLU A 740 7.75 -4.30 -16.68
C GLU A 740 9.11 -3.68 -17.04
N ASN A 741 9.95 -4.42 -17.77
CA ASN A 741 11.28 -3.95 -18.11
C ASN A 741 11.31 -3.65 -19.62
N ASP A 742 11.43 -2.38 -19.99
CA ASP A 742 11.37 -1.94 -21.39
C ASP A 742 12.38 -2.64 -22.31
N GLN A 743 13.54 -3.00 -21.80
CA GLN A 743 14.58 -3.71 -22.56
C GLN A 743 14.27 -5.20 -22.74
N LEU A 744 13.66 -5.83 -21.73
CA LEU A 744 13.33 -7.25 -21.74
C LEU A 744 11.93 -7.54 -22.30
N LYS A 745 11.03 -6.55 -22.32
CA LYS A 745 9.64 -6.68 -22.78
C LYS A 745 9.54 -7.17 -24.22
N ALA A 746 10.49 -6.76 -25.06
CA ALA A 746 10.57 -7.15 -26.47
C ALA A 746 10.99 -8.62 -26.69
N THR A 747 11.31 -9.36 -25.63
CA THR A 747 11.92 -10.68 -25.71
C THR A 747 11.23 -11.71 -24.82
N VAL A 748 10.80 -12.82 -25.40
CA VAL A 748 10.07 -13.91 -24.73
C VAL A 748 10.98 -15.12 -24.58
N PHE A 749 11.29 -15.49 -23.33
CA PHE A 749 12.04 -16.70 -23.02
C PHE A 749 11.09 -17.90 -22.92
N HIS A 750 10.65 -18.38 -24.08
CA HIS A 750 9.77 -19.55 -24.19
C HIS A 750 10.44 -20.87 -23.75
N LYS A 751 11.78 -20.88 -23.68
CA LYS A 751 12.62 -21.96 -23.13
C LYS A 751 13.41 -21.47 -21.93
N PRO A 752 12.82 -21.47 -20.71
CA PRO A 752 13.50 -21.07 -19.48
C PRO A 752 14.86 -21.74 -19.23
N GLU A 753 15.11 -22.94 -19.75
CA GLU A 753 16.41 -23.64 -19.67
C GLU A 753 17.55 -22.87 -20.33
N SER A 754 17.28 -22.15 -21.42
CA SER A 754 18.26 -21.29 -22.09
C SER A 754 18.85 -20.27 -21.10
N LEU A 755 18.02 -19.80 -20.15
CA LEU A 755 18.46 -18.89 -19.11
C LEU A 755 19.47 -19.51 -18.15
N ILE A 756 19.22 -20.75 -17.79
CA ILE A 756 20.03 -21.50 -16.83
C ILE A 756 21.36 -21.89 -17.45
N ASP A 757 21.33 -22.31 -18.71
CA ASP A 757 22.54 -22.58 -19.46
C ASP A 757 23.45 -21.35 -19.56
N MET A 758 22.86 -20.15 -19.70
CA MET A 758 23.61 -18.90 -19.68
C MET A 758 24.20 -18.59 -18.29
N LEU A 759 23.41 -18.71 -17.23
CA LEU A 759 23.88 -18.51 -15.85
C LEU A 759 24.96 -19.53 -15.45
N ARG A 760 24.88 -20.76 -15.97
CA ARG A 760 25.85 -21.85 -15.74
C ARG A 760 27.27 -21.43 -16.11
N VAL A 761 27.44 -20.67 -17.19
CA VAL A 761 28.77 -20.25 -17.64
C VAL A 761 29.43 -19.29 -16.64
N VAL A 762 28.65 -18.39 -16.05
CA VAL A 762 29.17 -17.36 -15.14
C VAL A 762 29.39 -17.91 -13.73
N PHE A 763 28.47 -18.74 -13.22
CA PHE A 763 28.49 -19.24 -11.84
C PHE A 763 29.09 -20.65 -11.70
N ARG A 764 30.01 -21.04 -12.58
CA ARG A 764 30.70 -22.34 -12.50
C ARG A 764 31.49 -22.47 -11.20
N HIS A 765 31.25 -23.53 -10.43
CA HIS A 765 32.02 -23.82 -9.21
C HIS A 765 33.51 -24.11 -9.49
N ASP A 766 33.81 -24.67 -10.67
CA ASP A 766 35.14 -25.04 -11.14
C ASP A 766 35.75 -24.00 -12.09
N PHE A 767 35.26 -22.75 -12.07
CA PHE A 767 35.69 -21.69 -12.99
C PHE A 767 37.22 -21.54 -13.08
N LYS A 768 37.91 -21.70 -11.94
CA LYS A 768 39.38 -21.67 -11.87
C LYS A 768 40.04 -22.79 -12.70
N GLN A 769 39.46 -23.97 -12.70
CA GLN A 769 39.99 -25.22 -13.26
C GLN A 769 39.56 -25.50 -14.71
N VAL A 770 38.44 -24.94 -15.20
CA VAL A 770 37.90 -25.32 -16.52
C VAL A 770 38.01 -24.20 -17.56
N VAL A 771 38.04 -22.94 -17.14
CA VAL A 771 38.05 -21.79 -18.04
C VAL A 771 39.49 -21.42 -18.40
N TYR A 772 39.97 -21.83 -19.57
CA TYR A 772 41.30 -21.52 -20.10
C TYR A 772 41.22 -20.63 -21.33
N TYR A 773 42.35 -20.01 -21.70
CA TYR A 773 42.44 -19.21 -22.90
C TYR A 773 42.49 -20.12 -24.13
N ASP A 774 41.40 -20.12 -24.89
CA ASP A 774 41.31 -20.57 -26.27
C ASP A 774 41.67 -19.42 -27.23
N LYS A 775 42.61 -19.71 -28.15
CA LYS A 775 43.16 -18.76 -29.11
C LYS A 775 42.14 -18.35 -30.20
N GLU A 776 41.34 -19.28 -30.70
CA GLU A 776 40.35 -19.01 -31.76
C GLU A 776 39.23 -18.11 -31.21
N VAL A 777 38.78 -18.39 -29.99
CA VAL A 777 37.78 -17.55 -29.31
C VAL A 777 38.37 -16.19 -28.94
N GLY A 778 39.61 -16.15 -28.45
CA GLY A 778 40.32 -14.92 -28.09
C GLY A 778 40.47 -13.97 -29.27
N GLU A 779 40.84 -14.49 -30.44
CA GLU A 779 40.93 -13.72 -31.69
C GLU A 779 39.54 -13.20 -32.14
N THR A 780 38.49 -14.01 -31.97
CA THR A 780 37.10 -13.62 -32.33
C THR A 780 36.55 -12.48 -31.46
N VAL A 781 36.90 -12.44 -30.17
CA VAL A 781 36.46 -11.41 -29.21
C VAL A 781 37.51 -10.31 -29.02
N SER A 782 38.64 -10.36 -29.74
CA SER A 782 39.77 -9.42 -29.62
C SER A 782 40.39 -9.34 -28.22
N ILE A 783 40.49 -10.46 -27.51
CA ILE A 783 41.12 -10.57 -26.18
C ILE A 783 42.45 -11.32 -26.28
N ARG A 784 43.54 -10.75 -25.75
CA ARG A 784 44.85 -11.43 -25.66
C ARG A 784 44.94 -12.31 -24.41
N GLU A 785 45.81 -13.32 -24.43
CA GLU A 785 46.02 -14.25 -23.30
C GLU A 785 46.38 -13.55 -21.98
N GLU A 786 47.25 -12.54 -22.01
CA GLU A 786 47.61 -11.74 -20.84
C GLU A 786 46.41 -10.97 -20.26
N GLN A 787 45.57 -10.40 -21.15
CA GLN A 787 44.36 -9.68 -20.78
C GLN A 787 43.33 -10.63 -20.17
N PHE A 788 43.12 -11.80 -20.77
CA PHE A 788 42.25 -12.85 -20.25
C PHE A 788 42.68 -13.31 -18.85
N THR A 789 43.99 -13.52 -18.64
CA THR A 789 44.51 -13.95 -17.34
C THR A 789 44.29 -12.89 -16.25
N LYS A 790 44.43 -11.60 -16.60
CA LYS A 790 44.09 -10.48 -15.71
C LYS A 790 42.60 -10.45 -15.39
N MET A 791 41.73 -10.49 -16.41
CA MET A 791 40.26 -10.49 -16.25
C MET A 791 39.79 -11.68 -15.39
N LYS A 792 40.32 -12.88 -15.63
CA LYS A 792 40.01 -14.08 -14.83
C LYS A 792 40.40 -13.91 -13.36
N ARG A 793 41.56 -13.30 -13.09
CA ARG A 793 42.03 -13.03 -11.71
C ARG A 793 41.14 -12.00 -11.02
N ASP A 794 40.79 -10.91 -11.70
CA ASP A 794 39.96 -9.85 -11.15
C ASP A 794 38.52 -10.34 -10.86
N PHE A 795 37.97 -11.23 -11.70
CA PHE A 795 36.68 -11.86 -11.43
C PHE A 795 36.73 -12.76 -10.19
N LEU A 796 37.71 -13.67 -10.09
CA LEU A 796 37.79 -14.62 -8.98
C LEU A 796 38.06 -13.97 -7.62
N ASN A 797 38.81 -12.86 -7.61
CA ASN A 797 39.25 -12.22 -6.36
C ASN A 797 38.39 -11.03 -5.93
N LYS A 798 37.73 -10.34 -6.88
CA LYS A 798 36.98 -9.10 -6.62
C LYS A 798 35.56 -9.11 -7.17
N GLY A 799 35.18 -10.17 -7.90
CA GLY A 799 33.89 -10.27 -8.58
C GLY A 799 33.74 -9.37 -9.79
N LEU A 800 34.82 -8.81 -10.35
CA LEU A 800 34.77 -7.89 -11.48
C LEU A 800 34.74 -8.65 -12.81
N MET A 801 33.70 -8.44 -13.61
CA MET A 801 33.53 -9.03 -14.94
C MET A 801 33.38 -7.92 -15.98
N THR A 802 34.21 -7.93 -17.02
CA THR A 802 34.09 -7.01 -18.15
C THR A 802 33.11 -7.56 -19.18
N LYS A 803 32.49 -6.68 -19.98
CA LYS A 803 31.59 -7.08 -21.08
C LYS A 803 32.29 -8.02 -22.08
N GLU A 804 33.57 -7.77 -22.36
CA GLU A 804 34.37 -8.59 -23.28
C GLU A 804 34.59 -10.00 -22.73
N MET A 805 34.89 -10.14 -21.43
CA MET A 805 35.04 -11.45 -20.78
C MET A 805 33.72 -12.22 -20.77
N LEU A 806 32.59 -11.52 -20.54
CA LEU A 806 31.27 -12.14 -20.61
C LEU A 806 30.95 -12.61 -22.05
N ARG A 807 31.31 -11.83 -23.07
CA ARG A 807 31.19 -12.22 -24.48
C ARG A 807 32.04 -13.44 -24.82
N TYR A 808 33.27 -13.49 -24.32
CA TYR A 808 34.16 -14.64 -24.46
C TYR A 808 33.53 -15.92 -23.90
N LEU A 809 32.97 -15.82 -22.70
CA LEU A 809 32.31 -16.94 -22.01
C LEU A 809 31.08 -17.46 -22.77
N LEU A 810 30.31 -16.56 -23.39
CA LEU A 810 29.03 -16.90 -24.02
C LEU A 810 29.11 -17.21 -25.51
N ILE A 811 30.28 -17.11 -26.14
CA ILE A 811 30.41 -17.20 -27.61
C ILE A 811 29.91 -18.52 -28.20
N HIS A 812 30.09 -19.63 -27.46
CA HIS A 812 29.75 -20.97 -27.93
C HIS A 812 28.24 -21.23 -27.97
N PHE A 813 27.44 -20.36 -27.35
CA PHE A 813 26.00 -20.57 -27.25
C PHE A 813 25.23 -20.23 -28.54
N LYS A 814 25.88 -19.61 -29.55
CA LYS A 814 25.33 -19.24 -30.88
C LYS A 814 23.87 -18.74 -30.77
N LEU A 815 23.69 -17.66 -30.02
CA LEU A 815 22.38 -17.28 -29.45
C LEU A 815 21.46 -16.53 -30.45
N SER A 816 22.02 -15.94 -31.50
CA SER A 816 21.30 -15.34 -32.65
C SER A 816 22.28 -15.12 -33.82
N GLU A 817 21.83 -15.35 -35.06
CA GLU A 817 22.57 -14.97 -36.28
C GLU A 817 22.45 -13.47 -36.62
N GLU A 818 21.43 -12.78 -36.11
CA GLU A 818 21.03 -11.44 -36.58
C GLU A 818 21.62 -10.29 -35.75
N ALA A 819 21.92 -10.47 -34.45
CA ALA A 819 22.54 -9.43 -33.62
C ALA A 819 23.14 -9.95 -32.28
N PRO A 820 24.45 -10.21 -32.20
CA PRO A 820 25.11 -10.67 -30.96
C PRO A 820 25.14 -9.64 -29.82
N GLU A 821 25.19 -8.34 -30.14
CA GLU A 821 25.32 -7.26 -29.14
C GLU A 821 24.02 -6.98 -28.38
N THR A 822 22.87 -7.06 -29.04
CA THR A 822 21.55 -6.88 -28.39
C THR A 822 21.24 -8.01 -27.40
N PHE A 823 21.85 -9.19 -27.57
CA PHE A 823 21.66 -10.31 -26.67
C PHE A 823 22.57 -10.23 -25.43
N LEU A 824 23.81 -9.76 -25.58
CA LEU A 824 24.69 -9.50 -24.43
C LEU A 824 24.10 -8.46 -23.47
N SER A 825 23.53 -7.39 -24.01
CA SER A 825 22.80 -6.41 -23.18
C SER A 825 21.58 -7.04 -22.51
N LEU A 826 20.81 -7.87 -23.21
CA LEU A 826 19.66 -8.59 -22.65
C LEU A 826 20.04 -9.45 -21.44
N ILE A 827 21.14 -10.22 -21.52
CA ILE A 827 21.63 -11.06 -20.41
C ILE A 827 22.05 -10.19 -19.23
N LEU A 828 22.81 -9.11 -19.48
CA LEU A 828 23.23 -8.19 -18.43
C LEU A 828 22.02 -7.58 -17.73
N SER A 829 21.04 -7.09 -18.48
CA SER A 829 19.79 -6.54 -17.96
C SER A 829 19.00 -7.56 -17.14
N LEU A 830 19.03 -8.83 -17.54
CA LEU A 830 18.41 -9.91 -16.80
C LEU A 830 19.14 -10.21 -15.49
N MET A 831 20.48 -10.29 -15.52
CA MET A 831 21.28 -10.56 -14.32
C MET A 831 21.16 -9.43 -13.28
N ILE A 832 21.06 -8.18 -13.75
CA ILE A 832 20.75 -7.01 -12.92
C ILE A 832 19.33 -7.11 -12.35
N LYS A 833 18.32 -7.45 -13.16
CA LYS A 833 16.92 -7.62 -12.71
C LYS A 833 16.80 -8.67 -11.60
N PHE A 834 17.57 -9.76 -11.66
CA PHE A 834 17.62 -10.80 -10.62
C PHE A 834 18.47 -10.43 -9.40
N ASN A 835 19.04 -9.24 -9.35
CA ASN A 835 19.95 -8.79 -8.30
C ASN A 835 21.17 -9.73 -8.15
N LEU A 836 21.70 -10.24 -9.27
CA LEU A 836 22.90 -11.10 -9.30
C LEU A 836 24.18 -10.30 -9.45
N CYS A 837 24.12 -9.14 -10.10
CA CYS A 837 25.22 -8.21 -10.27
C CYS A 837 24.72 -6.76 -10.40
N PHE A 838 25.64 -5.81 -10.37
CA PHE A 838 25.38 -4.40 -10.66
C PHE A 838 26.48 -3.81 -11.54
N GLU A 839 26.14 -2.76 -12.29
CA GLU A 839 27.07 -2.05 -13.19
C GLU A 839 27.84 -0.95 -12.44
N LEU A 840 29.14 -0.85 -12.67
CA LEU A 840 30.01 0.20 -12.12
C LEU A 840 30.09 1.36 -13.13
N THR A 841 29.68 2.56 -12.70
CA THR A 841 29.60 3.78 -13.52
C THR A 841 30.90 4.60 -13.55
N ASP A 842 31.92 4.21 -12.80
CA ASP A 842 33.09 5.04 -12.50
C ASP A 842 34.10 5.22 -13.66
N SER A 843 34.50 6.49 -13.87
CA SER A 843 35.62 6.88 -14.75
C SER A 843 36.98 6.29 -14.34
N THR A 844 37.14 5.87 -13.08
CA THR A 844 38.34 5.19 -12.56
C THR A 844 38.39 3.71 -12.93
N ALA A 845 37.24 3.03 -13.05
CA ALA A 845 37.15 1.63 -13.49
C ALA A 845 37.50 1.50 -14.99
N ASN A 846 37.07 2.48 -15.80
CA ASN A 846 37.44 2.60 -17.21
C ASN A 846 38.96 2.78 -17.42
N ALA A 847 39.67 3.39 -16.45
CA ALA A 847 41.12 3.58 -16.51
C ALA A 847 41.94 2.31 -16.14
N LEU A 848 41.40 1.40 -15.31
CA LEU A 848 42.12 0.22 -14.81
C LEU A 848 42.12 -0.97 -15.77
N LEU A 849 41.08 -1.08 -16.61
CA LEU A 849 40.84 -2.23 -17.49
C LEU A 849 40.58 -1.87 -18.96
N GLY A 850 40.38 -0.58 -19.31
CA GLY A 850 40.21 -0.12 -20.69
C GLY A 850 38.91 -0.59 -21.37
N SER A 851 37.95 -1.13 -20.61
CA SER A 851 36.63 -1.57 -21.09
C SER A 851 35.58 -0.48 -20.86
N SER A 852 34.51 -0.49 -21.65
CA SER A 852 33.41 0.49 -21.58
C SER A 852 32.33 0.15 -20.54
N GLN A 853 32.22 -1.12 -20.11
CA GLN A 853 31.23 -1.57 -19.11
C GLN A 853 31.78 -2.71 -18.24
N ILE A 854 31.74 -2.51 -16.92
CA ILE A 854 32.20 -3.46 -15.91
C ILE A 854 31.06 -3.74 -14.95
N VAL A 855 30.78 -5.02 -14.70
CA VAL A 855 29.79 -5.47 -13.72
C VAL A 855 30.46 -6.19 -12.56
N GLN A 856 29.88 -6.05 -11.37
CA GLN A 856 30.41 -6.65 -10.15
C GLN A 856 29.44 -7.67 -9.53
N PHE A 857 29.98 -8.81 -9.11
CA PHE A 857 29.26 -9.94 -8.51
C PHE A 857 29.54 -10.06 -7.00
N PRO A 858 28.52 -9.88 -6.13
CA PRO A 858 28.70 -9.90 -4.68
C PRO A 858 29.26 -11.18 -4.07
N TRP A 859 29.04 -12.34 -4.71
CA TRP A 859 29.50 -13.65 -4.23
C TRP A 859 31.02 -13.79 -4.19
N PHE A 860 31.73 -12.99 -4.98
CA PHE A 860 33.19 -13.00 -5.08
C PHE A 860 33.82 -11.79 -4.36
N PHE A 861 33.07 -11.15 -3.45
CA PHE A 861 33.65 -10.11 -2.61
C PHE A 861 34.79 -10.67 -1.74
N PRO A 862 35.80 -9.84 -1.42
CA PRO A 862 36.86 -10.21 -0.49
C PRO A 862 36.30 -10.66 0.85
N GLY A 863 36.94 -11.66 1.47
CA GLY A 863 36.51 -12.18 2.77
C GLY A 863 36.77 -11.23 3.94
N GLU A 864 37.89 -10.51 3.90
CA GLU A 864 38.34 -9.60 4.96
C GLU A 864 37.76 -8.19 4.77
N PRO A 865 37.49 -7.46 5.88
CA PRO A 865 37.10 -6.06 5.81
C PRO A 865 38.24 -5.21 5.23
N PRO A 866 37.92 -4.06 4.59
CA PRO A 866 38.95 -3.19 4.05
C PRO A 866 39.83 -2.62 5.19
N PRO A 867 41.15 -2.48 4.99
CA PRO A 867 42.06 -1.99 6.02
C PRO A 867 41.76 -0.54 6.45
N GLU A 868 41.07 0.21 5.59
CA GLU A 868 40.62 1.58 5.87
C GLU A 868 39.34 1.64 6.72
N LEU A 869 38.72 0.51 7.07
CA LEU A 869 37.44 0.47 7.78
C LEU A 869 37.50 1.21 9.11
N GLU A 870 38.50 0.95 9.95
CA GLU A 870 38.64 1.62 11.25
C GLU A 870 38.90 3.13 11.12
N SER A 871 39.61 3.52 10.06
CA SER A 871 39.86 4.94 9.75
C SER A 871 38.60 5.66 9.25
N LYS A 872 37.80 4.98 8.43
CA LYS A 872 36.57 5.54 7.84
C LYS A 872 35.35 5.41 8.76
N TRP A 873 35.32 4.43 9.64
CA TRP A 873 34.24 4.13 10.58
C TRP A 873 34.85 3.76 11.96
N PRO A 874 35.15 4.75 12.81
CA PRO A 874 35.71 4.50 14.13
C PRO A 874 34.71 3.75 15.03
N SER A 875 35.21 2.90 15.94
CA SER A 875 34.37 2.12 16.86
C SER A 875 33.51 3.04 17.75
N SER A 876 34.09 4.12 18.26
CA SER A 876 33.36 5.18 18.95
C SER A 876 32.80 6.20 17.96
N ARG A 877 31.54 6.60 18.16
CA ARG A 877 30.88 7.66 17.40
C ARG A 877 31.64 8.99 17.60
N PRO A 878 31.94 9.76 16.54
CA PRO A 878 32.47 11.11 16.69
C PRO A 878 31.47 12.02 17.42
N ALA A 879 31.96 12.89 18.31
CA ALA A 879 31.16 13.76 19.18
C ALA A 879 29.99 14.48 18.45
N ASN A 880 30.29 15.09 17.31
CA ASN A 880 29.34 15.91 16.56
C ASN A 880 28.48 15.12 15.53
N ASN A 881 28.50 13.79 15.51
CA ASN A 881 27.78 13.01 14.49
C ASN A 881 26.50 12.39 15.03
N PHE A 882 25.38 12.60 14.35
CA PHE A 882 24.16 11.81 14.55
C PHE A 882 24.38 10.36 14.10
N GLU A 883 23.77 9.40 14.81
CA GLU A 883 23.75 7.99 14.42
C GLU A 883 22.31 7.45 14.46
N LEU A 884 21.87 6.87 13.35
CA LEU A 884 20.64 6.07 13.26
C LEU A 884 21.02 4.62 12.99
N CYS A 885 20.45 3.68 13.74
CA CYS A 885 20.72 2.26 13.58
C CYS A 885 19.43 1.45 13.47
N MET A 886 19.32 0.66 12.41
CA MET A 886 18.23 -0.29 12.17
C MET A 886 18.79 -1.71 12.15
N GLU A 887 18.10 -2.63 12.82
CA GLU A 887 18.41 -4.06 12.82
C GLU A 887 17.33 -4.83 12.05
N ILE A 888 17.77 -5.74 11.19
CA ILE A 888 16.94 -6.77 10.57
C ILE A 888 17.35 -8.10 11.19
N LEU A 889 16.49 -8.61 12.08
CA LEU A 889 16.69 -9.86 12.81
C LEU A 889 15.99 -11.01 12.10
N PHE A 890 16.74 -12.08 11.84
CA PHE A 890 16.23 -13.38 11.45
C PHE A 890 16.39 -14.32 12.65
N PRO A 891 15.31 -14.69 13.38
CA PRO A 891 15.38 -15.53 14.59
C PRO A 891 15.89 -16.97 14.36
N GLY A 892 16.21 -17.30 13.11
CA GLY A 892 16.98 -18.47 12.70
C GLY A 892 18.02 -18.09 11.64
N ARG A 893 18.00 -18.78 10.49
CA ARG A 893 18.91 -18.50 9.39
C ARG A 893 18.34 -17.41 8.47
N ALA A 894 19.16 -16.44 8.07
CA ALA A 894 18.77 -15.54 6.99
C ALA A 894 18.57 -16.32 5.68
N PRO A 895 17.65 -15.89 4.80
CA PRO A 895 17.47 -16.53 3.50
C PRO A 895 18.78 -16.61 2.73
N PRO A 896 19.00 -17.69 1.95
CA PRO A 896 20.22 -17.84 1.17
C PRO A 896 20.37 -16.67 0.20
N ASN A 897 21.56 -16.06 0.23
CA ASN A 897 21.94 -14.92 -0.61
C ASN A 897 21.21 -13.60 -0.33
N PHE A 898 20.50 -13.46 0.81
CA PHE A 898 19.79 -12.23 1.16
C PHE A 898 20.72 -11.00 1.17
N PHE A 899 21.87 -11.12 1.83
CA PHE A 899 22.82 -10.01 1.98
C PHE A 899 23.46 -9.61 0.66
N GLU A 900 23.78 -10.61 -0.17
CA GLU A 900 24.36 -10.46 -1.49
C GLU A 900 23.38 -9.71 -2.41
N LYS A 901 22.10 -10.11 -2.43
CA LYS A 901 21.03 -9.39 -3.14
C LYS A 901 20.78 -7.99 -2.57
N LEU A 902 20.79 -7.83 -1.25
CA LEU A 902 20.65 -6.52 -0.60
C LEU A 902 21.76 -5.58 -1.06
N SER A 903 23.00 -6.05 -1.07
CA SER A 903 24.17 -5.32 -1.57
C SER A 903 24.00 -4.84 -3.01
N VAL A 904 23.37 -5.62 -3.88
CA VAL A 904 23.01 -5.17 -5.24
C VAL A 904 21.96 -4.07 -5.21
N LYS A 905 20.90 -4.20 -4.40
CA LYS A 905 19.87 -3.16 -4.24
C LYS A 905 20.43 -1.86 -3.67
N LEU A 906 21.37 -1.94 -2.73
CA LEU A 906 22.07 -0.77 -2.18
C LEU A 906 22.78 0.01 -3.29
N HIS A 907 23.34 -0.67 -4.29
CA HIS A 907 24.01 -0.01 -5.41
C HIS A 907 23.10 0.96 -6.17
N HIS A 908 21.83 0.60 -6.35
CA HIS A 908 20.92 1.33 -7.23
C HIS A 908 20.65 2.77 -6.76
N PHE A 909 20.75 3.03 -5.45
CA PHE A 909 20.57 4.38 -4.89
C PHE A 909 21.87 4.96 -4.30
N LEU A 910 22.97 4.21 -4.35
CA LEU A 910 24.31 4.62 -3.92
C LEU A 910 25.30 4.66 -5.09
N SER A 911 24.82 4.74 -6.33
CA SER A 911 25.66 4.71 -7.54
C SER A 911 26.70 5.82 -7.57
N ASP A 912 26.40 6.96 -6.95
CA ASP A 912 27.26 8.14 -6.91
C ASP A 912 28.10 8.22 -5.62
N ALA A 913 28.03 7.21 -4.75
CA ALA A 913 28.70 7.16 -3.47
C ALA A 913 30.04 6.41 -3.53
N ASN A 914 31.02 6.85 -2.74
CA ASN A 914 32.28 6.12 -2.61
C ASN A 914 32.03 4.85 -1.79
N ARG A 915 32.08 3.68 -2.43
CA ARG A 915 31.58 2.42 -1.88
C ARG A 915 32.65 1.34 -1.81
N VAL A 916 32.74 0.66 -0.67
CA VAL A 916 33.61 -0.49 -0.43
C VAL A 916 32.79 -1.68 0.05
N ASN A 917 33.05 -2.85 -0.51
CA ASN A 917 32.29 -4.08 -0.24
C ASN A 917 33.23 -5.22 0.21
N TRP A 918 32.77 -6.02 1.17
CA TRP A 918 33.37 -7.31 1.55
C TRP A 918 32.26 -8.31 1.84
N LYS A 919 32.63 -9.57 2.09
CA LYS A 919 31.68 -10.69 2.23
C LYS A 919 30.59 -10.49 3.29
N ASN A 920 30.87 -9.71 4.33
CA ASN A 920 29.96 -9.49 5.45
C ASN A 920 29.58 -8.02 5.66
N GLY A 921 29.94 -7.12 4.74
CA GLY A 921 29.61 -5.72 4.92
C GLY A 921 29.74 -4.84 3.69
N VAL A 922 29.08 -3.69 3.78
CA VAL A 922 29.09 -2.61 2.79
C VAL A 922 29.30 -1.31 3.54
N LEU A 923 30.32 -0.56 3.14
CA LEU A 923 30.56 0.82 3.58
C LEU A 923 30.34 1.74 2.38
N ALA A 924 29.51 2.76 2.54
CA ALA A 924 29.28 3.77 1.51
C ALA A 924 29.36 5.18 2.11
N GLU A 925 30.02 6.08 1.39
CA GLU A 925 30.12 7.50 1.75
C GLU A 925 29.41 8.33 0.69
N ARG A 926 28.38 9.09 1.09
CA ARG A 926 27.59 9.96 0.21
C ARG A 926 27.47 11.32 0.88
N ASN A 927 27.81 12.38 0.14
CA ASN A 927 27.89 13.75 0.68
C ASN A 927 28.78 13.82 1.94
N TYR A 928 28.18 14.07 3.10
CA TYR A 928 28.84 14.10 4.42
C TYR A 928 28.39 12.96 5.35
N SER A 929 27.58 12.04 4.84
CA SER A 929 27.00 10.93 5.59
C SER A 929 27.65 9.61 5.19
N LYS A 930 27.79 8.72 6.16
CA LYS A 930 28.34 7.37 5.98
C LYS A 930 27.29 6.33 6.32
N LEU A 931 27.19 5.30 5.49
CA LEU A 931 26.33 4.15 5.71
C LEU A 931 27.21 2.90 5.88
N LEU A 932 27.02 2.19 6.99
CA LEU A 932 27.60 0.90 7.25
C LEU A 932 26.50 -0.15 7.36
N VAL A 933 26.56 -1.18 6.51
CA VAL A 933 25.65 -2.33 6.56
C VAL A 933 26.48 -3.58 6.81
N VAL A 934 26.24 -4.29 7.91
CA VAL A 934 27.02 -5.47 8.31
C VAL A 934 26.11 -6.64 8.63
N ARG A 935 26.48 -7.84 8.18
CA ARG A 935 25.84 -9.10 8.56
C ARG A 935 26.68 -9.79 9.61
N GLU A 936 26.04 -10.13 10.73
CA GLU A 936 26.65 -10.85 11.85
C GLU A 936 25.75 -11.97 12.37
N LYS A 937 26.32 -12.85 13.20
CA LYS A 937 25.59 -13.93 13.88
C LYS A 937 25.52 -13.61 15.37
N ARG A 938 24.31 -13.53 15.92
CA ARG A 938 24.06 -13.32 17.36
C ARG A 938 23.23 -14.49 17.89
N ASN A 939 23.75 -15.28 18.82
CA ASN A 939 23.04 -16.40 19.47
C ASN A 939 22.33 -17.36 18.49
N GLY A 940 22.97 -17.69 17.36
CA GLY A 940 22.39 -18.56 16.32
C GLY A 940 21.46 -17.86 15.33
N SER A 941 21.00 -16.64 15.63
CA SER A 941 20.24 -15.77 14.73
C SER A 941 21.18 -15.01 13.78
N THR A 942 20.70 -14.72 12.57
CA THR A 942 21.41 -13.81 11.65
C THR A 942 20.86 -12.40 11.81
N VAL A 943 21.73 -11.41 12.00
CA VAL A 943 21.35 -10.00 12.13
C VAL A 943 22.03 -9.21 11.03
N VAL A 944 21.27 -8.37 10.34
CA VAL A 944 21.82 -7.34 9.45
C VAL A 944 21.65 -5.99 10.15
N VAL A 945 22.77 -5.41 10.55
CA VAL A 945 22.84 -4.10 11.21
C VAL A 945 23.08 -3.04 10.14
N VAL A 946 22.26 -2.00 10.15
CA VAL A 946 22.30 -0.87 9.22
C VAL A 946 22.49 0.40 10.04
N SER A 947 23.70 0.96 10.03
CA SER A 947 24.04 2.18 10.75
C SER A 947 24.36 3.32 9.80
N ALA A 948 23.76 4.48 10.01
CA ALA A 948 24.05 5.70 9.27
C ALA A 948 24.60 6.78 10.22
N ARG A 949 25.74 7.37 9.89
CA ARG A 949 26.42 8.42 10.68
C ARG A 949 26.66 9.69 9.87
N GLY A 950 26.40 10.88 10.44
CA GLY A 950 26.62 12.16 9.75
C GLY A 950 26.59 13.38 10.69
N ALA A 951 27.28 14.46 10.33
CA ALA A 951 27.57 15.60 11.23
C ALA A 951 26.42 16.61 11.42
N SER A 952 25.43 16.66 10.52
CA SER A 952 24.35 17.65 10.61
C SER A 952 23.08 17.37 9.79
N ASP A 953 23.08 16.42 8.86
CA ASP A 953 21.94 16.18 7.96
C ASP A 953 21.14 14.93 8.37
N LEU A 954 20.25 15.10 9.34
CA LEU A 954 19.37 14.01 9.80
C LEU A 954 18.38 13.57 8.70
N LYS A 955 18.03 14.45 7.74
CA LYS A 955 17.19 14.07 6.59
C LYS A 955 17.92 13.07 5.70
N GLU A 956 19.20 13.30 5.44
CA GLU A 956 20.01 12.35 4.67
C GLU A 956 20.16 11.01 5.39
N LEU A 957 20.39 11.00 6.72
CA LEU A 957 20.48 9.75 7.48
C LEU A 957 19.16 8.96 7.43
N TRP A 958 18.02 9.62 7.60
CA TRP A 958 16.71 8.99 7.44
C TRP A 958 16.48 8.48 6.02
N TRP A 959 16.86 9.27 5.01
CA TRP A 959 16.77 8.85 3.61
C TRP A 959 17.58 7.57 3.37
N LEU A 960 18.78 7.44 3.93
CA LEU A 960 19.59 6.22 3.85
C LEU A 960 18.89 5.03 4.51
N ILE A 961 18.47 5.15 5.78
CA ILE A 961 17.80 4.06 6.52
C ILE A 961 16.51 3.61 5.82
N ILE A 962 15.68 4.56 5.37
CA ILE A 962 14.41 4.27 4.71
C ILE A 962 14.63 3.58 3.37
N ASN A 963 15.63 3.97 2.58
CA ASN A 963 15.92 3.31 1.30
C ASN A 963 16.49 1.90 1.48
N VAL A 964 17.35 1.68 2.50
CA VAL A 964 17.80 0.33 2.87
C VAL A 964 16.61 -0.54 3.28
N ARG A 965 15.68 -0.01 4.09
CA ARG A 965 14.43 -0.71 4.46
C ARG A 965 13.59 -1.02 3.22
N LYS A 966 13.35 -0.05 2.34
CA LYS A 966 12.58 -0.27 1.09
C LYS A 966 13.22 -1.36 0.23
N ALA A 967 14.54 -1.37 0.11
CA ALA A 967 15.28 -2.42 -0.57
C ALA A 967 15.07 -3.80 0.08
N ALA A 968 15.17 -3.90 1.40
CA ALA A 968 14.92 -5.15 2.13
C ALA A 968 13.46 -5.62 1.98
N MET A 969 12.49 -4.73 2.11
CA MET A 969 11.06 -5.04 1.93
C MET A 969 10.74 -5.51 0.51
N SER A 970 11.38 -4.92 -0.50
CA SER A 970 11.27 -5.41 -1.89
C SER A 970 11.82 -6.83 -2.04
N LEU A 971 12.86 -7.20 -1.29
CA LEU A 971 13.40 -8.56 -1.30
C LEU A 971 12.54 -9.53 -0.50
N PHE A 972 11.85 -9.10 0.57
CA PHE A 972 10.93 -9.97 1.32
C PHE A 972 9.71 -10.40 0.52
N LYS A 973 9.37 -9.72 -0.58
CA LYS A 973 8.41 -10.26 -1.57
C LYS A 973 8.87 -11.63 -2.10
N ASP A 974 10.18 -11.89 -2.12
CA ASP A 974 10.68 -13.19 -2.51
C ASP A 974 10.41 -14.28 -1.46
N TRP A 975 10.23 -13.93 -0.19
CA TRP A 975 9.99 -14.88 0.91
C TRP A 975 8.79 -14.44 1.74
N PRO A 976 7.56 -14.60 1.22
CA PRO A 976 6.36 -14.04 1.83
C PRO A 976 6.04 -14.60 3.22
N LEU A 977 6.51 -15.82 3.53
CA LEU A 977 6.31 -16.49 4.82
C LEU A 977 7.54 -16.42 5.75
N LEU A 978 8.60 -15.70 5.35
CA LEU A 978 9.79 -15.55 6.18
C LEU A 978 9.48 -14.80 7.47
N LYS A 979 9.89 -15.38 8.60
CA LYS A 979 9.90 -14.69 9.88
C LYS A 979 11.09 -13.74 9.93
N CYS A 980 10.82 -12.44 9.92
CA CYS A 980 11.82 -11.40 10.13
C CYS A 980 11.24 -10.29 11.00
N GLU A 981 12.10 -9.72 11.84
CA GLU A 981 11.78 -8.59 12.70
C GLU A 981 12.68 -7.41 12.31
N ILE A 982 12.05 -6.27 12.02
CA ILE A 982 12.76 -5.02 11.78
C ILE A 982 12.56 -4.15 13.01
N SER A 983 13.66 -3.61 13.55
CA SER A 983 13.62 -2.70 14.68
C SER A 983 14.57 -1.53 14.48
N LEU A 984 14.20 -0.37 15.00
CA LEU A 984 15.08 0.77 15.13
C LEU A 984 15.71 0.76 16.53
N VAL A 985 17.03 0.79 16.60
CA VAL A 985 17.76 0.82 17.87
C VAL A 985 17.67 2.23 18.45
N CYS A 986 17.39 2.34 19.74
CA CYS A 986 17.24 3.63 20.41
C CYS A 986 18.53 4.46 20.34
N GLY A 987 18.45 5.65 19.74
CA GLY A 987 19.58 6.58 19.63
C GLY A 987 20.21 6.93 20.98
N HIS A 988 19.41 7.03 22.05
CA HIS A 988 19.93 7.25 23.41
C HIS A 988 20.79 6.08 23.91
N CYS A 989 20.33 4.84 23.72
CA CYS A 989 21.09 3.66 24.15
C CYS A 989 22.40 3.50 23.38
N ILE A 990 22.43 3.90 22.10
CA ILE A 990 23.65 3.96 21.28
C ILE A 990 24.60 5.01 21.86
N LEU A 991 24.10 6.19 22.24
CA LEU A 991 24.92 7.25 22.83
C LEU A 991 25.52 6.87 24.18
N LYS A 992 24.80 6.10 25.00
CA LYS A 992 25.25 5.62 26.31
C LYS A 992 26.07 4.32 26.24
N ASP A 993 26.32 3.80 25.03
CA ASP A 993 27.07 2.55 24.78
C ASP A 993 26.58 1.38 25.65
N THR A 994 25.25 1.18 25.70
CA THR A 994 24.65 0.13 26.53
C THR A 994 24.77 -1.25 25.87
N ASP A 995 25.12 -2.29 26.64
CA ASP A 995 25.25 -3.67 26.14
C ASP A 995 23.97 -4.23 25.48
N GLU A 996 22.79 -3.81 25.95
CA GLU A 996 21.49 -4.24 25.42
C GLU A 996 20.59 -3.02 25.16
N PRO A 997 20.71 -2.39 23.98
CA PRO A 997 19.93 -1.21 23.65
C PRO A 997 18.47 -1.57 23.40
N TYR A 998 17.58 -0.63 23.73
CA TYR A 998 16.16 -0.78 23.45
C TYR A 998 15.88 -0.72 21.94
N ARG A 999 14.88 -1.49 21.50
CA ARG A 999 14.50 -1.66 20.10
C ARG A 999 13.08 -1.17 19.89
N TYR A 1000 12.93 -0.03 19.24
CA TYR A 1000 11.62 0.41 18.76
C TYR A 1000 11.17 -0.52 17.63
N PRO A 1001 9.90 -0.92 17.57
CA PRO A 1001 9.46 -1.80 16.51
C PRO A 1001 9.49 -1.05 15.16
N GLY A 1002 9.80 -1.75 14.07
CA GLY A 1002 10.11 -1.14 12.77
C GLY A 1002 9.00 -0.32 12.11
N HIS A 1003 7.79 -0.30 12.67
CA HIS A 1003 6.69 0.58 12.22
C HIS A 1003 7.03 2.07 12.40
N VAL A 1004 7.90 2.44 13.35
CA VAL A 1004 8.31 3.84 13.54
C VAL A 1004 8.97 4.42 12.27
N LEU A 1005 9.57 3.56 11.45
CA LEU A 1005 10.23 3.90 10.19
C LEU A 1005 9.24 4.30 9.06
N GLU A 1006 7.93 4.12 9.28
CA GLU A 1006 6.86 4.43 8.32
C GLU A 1006 6.16 5.76 8.60
N HIS A 1007 6.48 6.40 9.74
CA HIS A 1007 5.75 7.54 10.27
C HIS A 1007 6.57 8.80 10.20
N VAL A 1008 5.97 9.85 9.66
CA VAL A 1008 6.52 11.18 9.82
C VAL A 1008 6.27 11.65 11.25
N ILE A 1009 7.18 12.45 11.81
CA ILE A 1009 7.07 13.02 13.15
C ILE A 1009 5.69 13.68 13.37
N PRO A 1010 4.97 13.35 14.46
CA PRO A 1010 3.73 14.03 14.82
C PRO A 1010 3.94 15.53 15.09
N LYS A 1011 3.06 16.38 14.55
CA LYS A 1011 3.17 17.85 14.73
C LYS A 1011 3.09 18.23 16.21
N GLY A 1012 4.08 19.01 16.66
CA GLY A 1012 4.17 19.52 18.03
C GLY A 1012 4.79 18.56 19.05
N LEU A 1013 5.30 17.39 18.63
CA LEU A 1013 5.97 16.42 19.51
C LEU A 1013 7.49 16.41 19.26
N TYR A 1014 8.28 17.06 20.12
CA TYR A 1014 9.73 17.24 19.94
C TYR A 1014 10.61 16.26 20.72
N VAL A 1015 10.09 15.72 21.82
CA VAL A 1015 10.73 14.74 22.69
C VAL A 1015 9.76 13.61 23.00
N ILE A 1016 10.28 12.40 23.20
CA ILE A 1016 9.55 11.24 23.69
C ILE A 1016 10.31 10.62 24.87
N ARG A 1017 9.59 10.02 25.82
CA ARG A 1017 10.24 9.28 26.91
C ARG A 1017 11.02 8.09 26.35
N CYS A 1018 12.21 7.88 26.91
CA CYS A 1018 13.08 6.79 26.53
C CYS A 1018 12.52 5.43 26.98
N CYS A 1019 13.26 4.36 26.68
CA CYS A 1019 12.97 2.98 27.02
C CYS A 1019 12.78 2.74 28.53
N GLU A 1020 12.16 1.61 28.89
CA GLU A 1020 11.93 1.20 30.29
C GLU A 1020 13.19 1.16 31.17
N LYS A 1021 14.39 1.07 30.59
CA LYS A 1021 15.67 1.13 31.32
C LYS A 1021 16.03 2.55 31.82
N PHE A 1022 15.50 3.59 31.20
CA PHE A 1022 15.72 5.00 31.54
C PHE A 1022 14.39 5.79 31.45
N PRO A 1023 13.42 5.52 32.33
CA PRO A 1023 12.05 6.03 32.20
C PRO A 1023 11.94 7.56 32.37
N ASP A 1024 12.95 8.18 33.00
CA ASP A 1024 13.00 9.63 33.26
C ASP A 1024 13.76 10.41 32.18
N ASP A 1025 14.44 9.72 31.24
CA ASP A 1025 15.22 10.37 30.18
C ASP A 1025 14.36 10.59 28.93
N GLU A 1026 14.57 11.72 28.25
CA GLU A 1026 13.87 12.09 27.02
C GLU A 1026 14.78 11.91 25.79
N VAL A 1027 14.24 11.33 24.72
CA VAL A 1027 14.90 11.19 23.42
C VAL A 1027 14.25 12.12 22.42
N PRO A 1028 15.01 12.90 21.64
CA PRO A 1028 14.46 13.69 20.55
C PRO A 1028 13.64 12.83 19.58
N THR A 1029 12.41 13.26 19.30
CA THR A 1029 11.45 12.50 18.49
C THR A 1029 11.99 12.19 17.09
N CYS A 1030 12.86 13.06 16.56
CA CYS A 1030 13.51 12.88 15.26
C CYS A 1030 14.57 11.77 15.20
N PHE A 1031 14.98 11.17 16.33
CA PHE A 1031 15.78 9.92 16.32
C PHE A 1031 14.92 8.66 16.25
N VAL A 1032 13.60 8.80 16.39
CA VAL A 1032 12.66 7.66 16.40
C VAL A 1032 11.75 7.69 15.18
N PHE A 1033 11.36 8.87 14.70
CA PHE A 1033 10.49 9.06 13.55
C PHE A 1033 11.19 9.86 12.42
N PRO A 1034 11.01 9.45 11.15
CA PRO A 1034 11.35 10.25 9.96
C PRO A 1034 10.82 11.70 9.97
N LEU A 1035 11.59 12.64 9.42
CA LEU A 1035 11.19 14.05 9.26
C LEU A 1035 10.20 14.26 8.10
N ASP A 1036 9.32 15.27 8.19
CA ASP A 1036 8.43 15.69 7.10
C ASP A 1036 9.22 16.53 6.08
N ASP A 1037 9.13 16.19 4.79
CA ASP A 1037 9.79 16.95 3.72
C ASP A 1037 9.07 18.27 3.43
N LEU A 1038 7.79 18.43 3.82
CA LEU A 1038 6.96 19.60 3.52
C LEU A 1038 6.92 20.66 4.63
N ASP A 1039 7.50 20.39 5.81
CA ASP A 1039 7.43 21.24 7.00
C ASP A 1039 8.83 21.74 7.43
N GLU A 1040 9.38 22.72 6.69
CA GLU A 1040 10.71 23.28 6.94
C GLU A 1040 10.85 23.99 8.29
N GLU A 1041 9.76 24.57 8.80
CA GLU A 1041 9.74 25.29 10.08
C GLU A 1041 9.88 24.32 11.25
N SER A 1042 9.15 23.19 11.24
CA SER A 1042 9.30 22.12 12.23
C SER A 1042 10.69 21.47 12.20
N HIS A 1043 11.34 21.40 11.03
CA HIS A 1043 12.67 20.78 10.89
C HIS A 1043 13.74 21.49 11.70
N GLN A 1044 13.77 22.84 11.69
CA GLN A 1044 14.76 23.62 12.43
C GLN A 1044 14.62 23.41 13.95
N ASP A 1045 13.39 23.34 14.45
CA ASP A 1045 13.12 23.09 15.86
C ASP A 1045 13.55 21.69 16.31
N HIS A 1046 13.28 20.65 15.50
CA HIS A 1046 13.76 19.29 15.79
C HIS A 1046 15.29 19.21 15.77
N MET A 1047 15.94 19.87 14.82
CA MET A 1047 17.40 19.91 14.76
C MET A 1047 18.00 20.61 15.98
N ARG A 1048 17.37 21.68 16.48
CA ARG A 1048 17.78 22.34 17.73
C ARG A 1048 17.69 21.40 18.92
N VAL A 1049 16.58 20.68 19.07
CA VAL A 1049 16.38 19.72 20.17
C VAL A 1049 17.36 18.54 20.08
N ALA A 1050 17.59 18.00 18.90
CA ALA A 1050 18.56 16.91 18.67
C ALA A 1050 20.00 17.33 18.98
N THR A 1051 20.37 18.55 18.57
CA THR A 1051 21.69 19.13 18.83
C THR A 1051 21.90 19.36 20.32
N ASN A 1052 20.91 19.92 21.02
CA ASN A 1052 20.96 20.09 22.47
C ASN A 1052 21.10 18.76 23.22
N PHE A 1053 20.40 17.72 22.76
CA PHE A 1053 20.49 16.39 23.33
C PHE A 1053 21.88 15.75 23.16
N LEU A 1054 22.54 15.96 22.02
CA LEU A 1054 23.93 15.51 21.82
C LEU A 1054 24.90 16.23 22.77
N PHE A 1055 24.77 17.56 22.91
CA PHE A 1055 25.64 18.33 23.80
C PHE A 1055 25.43 17.97 25.29
N ALA A 1056 24.17 17.77 25.71
CA ALA A 1056 23.85 17.35 27.07
C ALA A 1056 24.37 15.94 27.41
N ALA A 1057 24.49 15.06 26.42
CA ALA A 1057 25.06 13.72 26.61
C ALA A 1057 26.59 13.73 26.79
N GLU A 1058 27.28 14.75 26.27
CA GLU A 1058 28.73 14.94 26.40
C GLU A 1058 29.14 15.65 27.70
N ASP A 1059 28.22 16.39 28.32
CA ASP A 1059 28.40 17.11 29.60
C ASP A 1059 28.51 16.19 30.85
N VAL A 1060 28.48 14.86 30.68
CA VAL A 1060 28.64 13.89 31.79
C VAL A 1060 30.13 13.57 32.06
N VAL A 1061 31.07 14.23 31.40
CA VAL A 1061 32.51 14.14 31.69
C VAL A 1061 33.01 15.42 32.37
N ASP A 1062 33.00 15.40 33.71
CA ASP A 1062 33.66 16.29 34.69
C ASP A 1062 34.19 17.67 34.22
N GLY A 1063 33.46 18.75 34.55
CA GLY A 1063 33.99 20.12 34.60
C GLY A 1063 32.94 21.21 34.92
N PRO A 1064 33.25 22.26 35.73
CA PRO A 1064 32.26 23.25 36.15
C PRO A 1064 31.93 24.24 35.02
N GLN A 1065 30.64 24.39 34.71
CA GLN A 1065 30.12 25.34 33.73
C GLN A 1065 30.47 26.79 34.12
N SER A 1066 30.98 27.59 33.17
CA SER A 1066 31.22 29.02 33.38
C SER A 1066 29.99 29.83 32.96
N GLY A 1067 29.45 30.68 33.86
CA GLY A 1067 28.21 31.46 33.63
C GLY A 1067 28.22 32.42 32.42
N ILE A 1068 29.37 32.61 31.77
CA ILE A 1068 29.50 33.36 30.51
C ILE A 1068 28.88 32.60 29.33
N GLN A 1069 28.87 31.27 29.38
CA GLN A 1069 28.38 30.39 28.32
C GLN A 1069 26.84 30.43 28.21
N PHE A 1070 26.15 30.63 29.33
CA PHE A 1070 24.69 30.75 29.38
C PHE A 1070 24.22 32.05 28.72
N VAL A 1071 24.87 33.18 29.03
CA VAL A 1071 24.51 34.51 28.48
C VAL A 1071 24.75 34.61 26.97
N LEU A 1072 25.75 33.91 26.44
CA LEU A 1072 26.06 33.89 25.00
C LEU A 1072 25.18 32.92 24.21
N SER A 1073 24.59 31.91 24.86
CA SER A 1073 23.65 30.98 24.23
C SER A 1073 22.32 31.64 23.85
N ASP A 1074 21.81 32.55 24.70
CA ASP A 1074 20.57 33.31 24.44
C ASP A 1074 20.67 34.32 23.28
N THR A 1075 21.88 34.64 22.82
CA THR A 1075 22.11 35.61 21.73
C THR A 1075 22.42 34.97 20.38
N GLY A 1076 22.47 33.62 20.30
CA GLY A 1076 22.72 32.89 19.05
C GLY A 1076 24.15 33.00 18.49
N LEU A 1077 25.09 33.57 19.27
CA LEU A 1077 26.47 33.85 18.83
C LEU A 1077 27.51 32.82 19.30
N SER A 1078 27.09 31.76 20.01
CA SER A 1078 27.98 30.69 20.50
C SER A 1078 28.74 29.97 19.38
N PHE A 1079 28.14 29.89 18.18
CA PHE A 1079 28.71 29.25 16.99
C PHE A 1079 29.98 29.95 16.45
N ILE A 1080 30.12 31.26 16.67
CA ILE A 1080 31.28 32.03 16.19
C ILE A 1080 32.50 31.82 17.11
N ALA A 1081 32.26 31.64 18.42
CA ALA A 1081 33.34 31.50 19.40
C ALA A 1081 33.99 30.11 19.38
N SER A 1082 33.22 29.03 19.17
CA SER A 1082 33.79 27.66 19.14
C SER A 1082 34.63 27.39 17.90
N ASN A 1083 34.30 28.00 16.76
CA ASN A 1083 35.04 27.84 15.50
C ASN A 1083 36.36 28.63 15.45
N LEU A 1084 36.57 29.63 16.31
CA LEU A 1084 37.73 30.52 16.27
C LEU A 1084 38.72 30.33 17.43
N GLY A 1085 38.42 29.48 18.42
CA GLY A 1085 39.32 29.25 19.57
C GLY A 1085 39.62 30.51 20.39
N ALA A 1086 38.71 31.48 20.39
CA ALA A 1086 38.93 32.80 20.97
C ALA A 1086 38.49 32.87 22.45
N ASN A 1087 39.22 33.66 23.25
CA ASN A 1087 38.97 33.85 24.67
C ASN A 1087 37.65 34.61 24.91
N TRP A 1088 36.70 33.96 25.59
CA TRP A 1088 35.32 34.43 25.83
C TRP A 1088 35.22 35.84 26.43
N ILE A 1089 36.20 36.26 27.23
CA ILE A 1089 36.24 37.58 27.88
C ILE A 1089 36.44 38.70 26.85
N LEU A 1090 37.24 38.47 25.81
CA LEU A 1090 37.53 39.45 24.76
C LEU A 1090 36.31 39.70 23.86
N ILE A 1091 35.49 38.69 23.62
CA ILE A 1091 34.26 38.80 22.81
C ILE A 1091 33.20 39.61 23.56
N ALA A 1092 33.00 39.36 24.85
CA ALA A 1092 32.05 40.11 25.67
C ALA A 1092 32.38 41.62 25.74
N LEU A 1093 33.67 41.96 25.84
CA LEU A 1093 34.13 43.36 25.82
C LEU A 1093 33.91 44.02 24.45
N SER A 1094 34.11 43.29 23.34
CA SER A 1094 33.92 43.81 21.98
C SER A 1094 32.44 44.08 21.61
N LEU A 1095 31.50 43.44 22.32
CA LEU A 1095 30.05 43.65 22.18
C LEU A 1095 29.50 44.73 23.13
N GLY A 1096 30.37 45.44 23.86
CA GLY A 1096 29.99 46.58 24.70
C GLY A 1096 29.55 46.22 26.12
N VAL A 1097 29.80 45.00 26.59
CA VAL A 1097 29.56 44.63 28.00
C VAL A 1097 30.63 45.32 28.87
N GLN A 1098 30.20 46.15 29.83
CA GLN A 1098 31.13 46.86 30.72
C GLN A 1098 31.91 45.89 31.61
N GLN A 1099 33.22 46.13 31.74
CA GLN A 1099 34.18 45.29 32.47
C GLN A 1099 33.77 45.00 33.93
N ILE A 1100 33.05 45.93 34.56
CA ILE A 1100 32.53 45.81 35.93
C ILE A 1100 31.50 44.67 36.07
N ARG A 1101 30.71 44.36 35.03
CA ARG A 1101 29.74 43.24 35.04
C ARG A 1101 30.42 41.87 34.89
N ILE A 1102 31.57 41.82 34.21
CA ILE A 1102 32.35 40.58 34.01
C ILE A 1102 33.06 40.20 35.32
N GLU A 1103 33.58 41.17 36.06
CA GLU A 1103 34.21 40.95 37.36
C GLU A 1103 33.20 40.52 38.45
N GLN A 1104 31.97 41.05 38.43
CA GLN A 1104 30.90 40.57 39.34
C GLN A 1104 30.52 39.11 39.11
N LEU A 1105 30.41 38.67 37.85
CA LEU A 1105 30.10 37.27 37.49
C LEU A 1105 31.21 36.28 37.86
N GLN A 1106 32.47 36.71 37.94
CA GLN A 1106 33.59 35.87 38.39
C GLN A 1106 33.71 35.77 39.92
N MET A 1107 33.20 36.75 40.67
CA MET A 1107 33.29 36.73 42.14
C MET A 1107 32.21 35.86 42.81
N ASP A 1108 31.01 35.75 42.22
CA ASP A 1108 29.89 34.99 42.81
C ASP A 1108 30.06 33.46 42.79
N HIS A 1109 31.01 32.92 42.01
CA HIS A 1109 31.30 31.47 41.96
C HIS A 1109 32.44 31.00 42.87
N LYS A 1110 33.07 31.90 43.65
CA LYS A 1110 34.01 31.47 44.72
C LYS A 1110 33.33 31.25 46.08
N SER A 1111 32.02 31.40 46.16
CA SER A 1111 31.26 31.25 47.41
C SER A 1111 29.90 30.57 47.22
N VAL A 1112 29.86 29.36 46.67
CA VAL A 1112 28.80 28.34 46.90
C VAL A 1112 29.44 26.96 46.77
#